data_AF-A0A2S6S4M7-F1
#
_entry.id   AF-A0A2S6S4M7-F1
#
_cell.length_a   1.000
_cell.length_b   1.000
_cell.length_c   1.000
_cell.angle_alpha   90.00
_cell.angle_beta   90.00
_cell.angle_gamma   90.00
#
_symmetry.space_group_name_H-M   'P 1'
#
loop_
_entity.id
_entity.type
_entity.pdbx_description
1 polymer ?
#
loop_
_entity_poly.entity_id
_entity_poly.type
_entity_poly.pdbx_seq_one_letter_code
_entity_poly.pdbx_strand_id
1 'polypeptide(L)'
;KQGKKETIFLGSRSIENVLKKIFPEIKIIRRQRLSKLSYSGYKNLSRLPKRSAIIAFSQIDLYEIAEKIKQFYGGVSVVMGALSPNVRNAQVKLFEDGKVDYMVATDAIGLGLNLNIKNIFFTNLLKFDGKKRRYLTYDEIAQISGRAGRFTEDGFFGTTFKLKSLNNNLIKFIEDLEYTEIKKIYWRNTKIDFQSPTKLIKSLNQNPKNRIFLQKKNAKDFNCLKIILNDKKVCQKINLEKNLMLLWEVCSIPDFTNILDDFHSRFLIRIFTFLVENKKINELWLEEQLTKIKKKSPKIGDLNLKIAQIRIWSFISYKSNWLNKPIMYQKRIRKIEYDLSKYLHESLINQFVSDYNYFKSKQHILNTNIQNLILIDDKKIKFGNSTIGEIKGFSFSVKPSFKNKKNFNFKVLKKRLEFFANDLVSDFESSSYNDFSFDISGNIFWKDQIVAKFYKGQDIFKPRIKIFFDSFFQIFKKKIEQRMFNYFNFVLKNTLPFHKFIDRFDERPTMIRAILFFLKEGIGQCKKKEINNFYDSLKSDQAKWLKNIGIKNGVHFLFFKKCKFNFFSQMIINVYYILNLNNFISYEIIKINNIKKIKDHMPYYQKMGFYLVKVEQGERYLAHFSYLERVICKAYSLRKNKNKSPRKNFMRNDFEKIAFTNINKINLCNFTDFN
;
A
#
# COMPACT_ATOMS: atom_id res chain seq x y z
N LYS A 1 18.89 57.81 -28.58
CA LYS A 1 19.72 57.95 -27.37
C LYS A 1 20.56 56.69 -27.19
N GLN A 2 21.79 56.67 -27.72
CA GLN A 2 22.81 55.67 -27.35
C GLN A 2 23.14 55.83 -25.85
N GLY A 3 23.43 54.73 -25.17
CA GLY A 3 23.25 54.55 -23.72
C GLY A 3 24.13 55.45 -22.84
N LYS A 4 23.49 56.21 -21.94
CA LYS A 4 24.14 56.95 -20.85
C LYS A 4 24.60 56.05 -19.67
N LYS A 5 24.47 54.73 -19.79
CA LYS A 5 24.73 53.75 -18.71
C LYS A 5 25.50 52.56 -19.26
N GLU A 6 26.51 52.11 -18.51
CA GLU A 6 27.24 50.87 -18.77
C GLU A 6 26.25 49.69 -18.88
N THR A 7 26.44 48.85 -19.90
CA THR A 7 25.61 47.67 -20.14
C THR A 7 26.44 46.41 -19.95
N ILE A 8 26.11 45.63 -18.92
CA ILE A 8 26.81 44.39 -18.59
C ILE A 8 26.06 43.21 -19.19
N PHE A 9 26.75 42.39 -19.99
CA PHE A 9 26.23 41.11 -20.49
C PHE A 9 26.73 39.96 -19.61
N LEU A 10 25.81 39.12 -19.13
CA LEU A 10 26.11 37.92 -18.35
C LEU A 10 25.62 36.70 -19.13
N GLY A 11 26.51 35.76 -19.43
CA GLY A 11 26.17 34.58 -20.22
C GLY A 11 27.32 33.61 -20.44
N SER A 12 27.08 32.60 -21.28
CA SER A 12 28.08 31.61 -21.67
C SER A 12 29.13 32.20 -22.60
N ARG A 13 30.34 31.62 -22.60
CA ARG A 13 31.43 31.97 -23.52
C ARG A 13 31.08 31.71 -24.99
N SER A 14 30.07 30.89 -25.25
CA SER A 14 29.63 30.56 -26.61
C SER A 14 29.28 31.78 -27.48
N ILE A 15 28.88 32.91 -26.90
CA ILE A 15 28.50 34.11 -27.66
C ILE A 15 29.65 35.14 -27.83
N GLU A 16 30.81 34.91 -27.22
CA GLU A 16 31.91 35.89 -27.14
C GLU A 16 32.29 36.47 -28.51
N ASN A 17 32.45 35.60 -29.51
CA ASN A 17 32.86 36.00 -30.86
C ASN A 17 31.80 36.83 -31.60
N VAL A 18 30.52 36.55 -31.38
CA VAL A 18 29.43 37.35 -31.94
C VAL A 18 29.39 38.72 -31.27
N LEU A 19 29.53 38.79 -29.95
CA LEU A 19 29.52 40.07 -29.24
C LEU A 19 30.70 40.95 -29.64
N LYS A 20 31.91 40.41 -29.77
CA LYS A 20 33.08 41.15 -30.26
C LYS A 20 32.88 41.74 -31.65
N LYS A 21 32.19 41.03 -32.54
CA LYS A 21 31.88 41.52 -33.90
C LYS A 21 30.79 42.59 -33.92
N ILE A 22 29.86 42.57 -32.96
CA ILE A 22 28.78 43.56 -32.87
C ILE A 22 29.26 44.81 -32.10
N PHE A 23 30.05 44.61 -31.05
CA PHE A 23 30.57 45.63 -30.14
C PHE A 23 32.09 45.43 -30.01
N PRO A 24 32.90 46.04 -30.90
CA PRO A 24 34.36 45.86 -30.91
C PRO A 24 35.04 46.22 -29.58
N GLU A 25 34.48 47.18 -28.85
CA GLU A 25 35.03 47.69 -27.57
C GLU A 25 34.56 46.91 -26.33
N ILE A 26 33.86 45.78 -26.50
CA ILE A 26 33.33 45.02 -25.36
C ILE A 26 34.46 44.43 -24.50
N LYS A 27 34.46 44.74 -23.20
CA LYS A 27 35.36 44.11 -22.22
C LYS A 27 34.83 42.73 -21.82
N ILE A 28 35.65 41.69 -21.97
CA ILE A 28 35.28 40.30 -21.62
C ILE A 28 35.97 39.89 -20.32
N ILE A 29 35.19 39.66 -19.28
CA ILE A 29 35.67 39.13 -17.98
C ILE A 29 35.23 37.68 -17.87
N ARG A 30 36.19 36.77 -17.66
CA ARG A 30 35.94 35.33 -17.56
C ARG A 30 35.90 34.89 -16.09
N ARG A 31 35.00 33.97 -15.77
CA ARG A 31 34.91 33.32 -14.45
C ARG A 31 34.92 31.81 -14.65
N GLN A 32 35.82 31.13 -13.96
CA GLN A 32 35.88 29.67 -13.97
C GLN A 32 34.87 29.08 -12.98
N ARG A 33 34.47 27.83 -13.25
CA ARG A 33 33.63 27.06 -12.33
C ARG A 33 34.48 26.66 -11.11
N LEU A 34 33.93 26.84 -9.90
CA LEU A 34 34.65 26.58 -8.65
C LEU A 34 34.67 25.10 -8.24
N SER A 35 33.74 24.28 -8.75
CA SER A 35 33.62 22.85 -8.43
C SER A 35 33.73 21.95 -9.65
N LYS A 36 34.17 20.70 -9.44
CA LYS A 36 34.23 19.69 -10.49
C LYS A 36 32.84 19.11 -10.76
N LEU A 37 32.62 18.69 -12.00
CA LEU A 37 31.41 18.01 -12.43
C LEU A 37 31.82 16.66 -13.02
N SER A 38 31.31 15.55 -12.47
CA SER A 38 31.75 14.21 -12.86
C SER A 38 30.58 13.27 -13.17
N TYR A 39 30.80 12.34 -14.10
CA TYR A 39 29.80 11.36 -14.49
C TYR A 39 29.73 10.20 -13.48
N SER A 40 28.52 9.91 -13.00
CA SER A 40 28.23 8.90 -11.97
C SER A 40 27.58 7.62 -12.50
N GLY A 41 27.40 7.53 -13.83
CA GLY A 41 26.79 6.38 -14.47
C GLY A 41 25.26 6.32 -14.34
N TYR A 42 24.73 5.13 -14.62
CA TYR A 42 23.32 4.83 -14.43
C TYR A 42 23.00 4.52 -12.96
N LYS A 43 21.91 5.10 -12.46
CA LYS A 43 21.35 4.74 -11.15
C LYS A 43 19.86 4.44 -11.28
N ASN A 44 19.41 3.36 -10.63
CA ASN A 44 17.99 3.07 -10.50
C ASN A 44 17.30 4.13 -9.61
N LEU A 45 16.03 4.43 -9.88
CA LEU A 45 15.26 5.42 -9.11
C LEU A 45 15.27 5.14 -7.60
N SER A 46 15.33 3.87 -7.18
CA SER A 46 15.38 3.46 -5.77
C SER A 46 16.75 3.53 -5.10
N ARG A 47 17.81 3.88 -5.84
CA ARG A 47 19.19 3.99 -5.34
C ARG A 47 19.84 5.32 -5.73
N LEU A 48 19.02 6.38 -5.82
CA LEU A 48 19.49 7.71 -6.10
C LEU A 48 20.11 8.31 -4.82
N PRO A 49 21.30 8.93 -4.90
CA PRO A 49 21.89 9.62 -3.77
C PRO A 49 20.99 10.78 -3.30
N LYS A 50 21.14 11.21 -2.03
CA LYS A 50 20.43 12.39 -1.53
C LYS A 50 20.78 13.64 -2.32
N ARG A 51 19.93 14.67 -2.25
CA ARG A 51 20.08 15.94 -2.99
C ARG A 51 20.14 15.72 -4.51
N SER A 52 19.29 14.83 -5.01
CA SER A 52 19.19 14.49 -6.44
C SER A 52 18.04 15.21 -7.13
N ALA A 53 18.32 15.79 -8.30
CA ALA A 53 17.33 16.28 -9.25
C ALA A 53 17.20 15.32 -10.44
N ILE A 54 15.98 14.85 -10.69
CA ILE A 54 15.66 13.96 -11.81
C ILE A 54 15.00 14.78 -12.92
N ILE A 55 15.57 14.73 -14.12
CA ILE A 55 15.16 15.60 -15.23
C ILE A 55 14.26 14.82 -16.20
N ALA A 56 13.03 15.30 -16.37
CA ALA A 56 12.01 14.76 -17.25
C ALA A 56 11.61 15.78 -18.33
N PHE A 57 11.44 15.32 -19.57
CA PHE A 57 11.14 16.20 -20.72
C PHE A 57 9.67 16.16 -21.16
N SER A 58 8.82 15.45 -20.41
CA SER A 58 7.36 15.45 -20.59
C SER A 58 6.67 15.58 -19.22
N GLN A 59 5.49 16.21 -19.20
CA GLN A 59 4.70 16.33 -17.97
C GLN A 59 4.24 14.96 -17.44
N ILE A 60 3.92 14.03 -18.35
CA ILE A 60 3.49 12.67 -18.02
C ILE A 60 4.63 11.93 -17.31
N ASP A 61 5.83 11.91 -17.90
CA ASP A 61 6.99 11.27 -17.28
C ASP A 61 7.34 11.95 -15.95
N LEU A 62 7.23 13.28 -15.86
CA LEU A 62 7.51 14.03 -14.64
C LEU A 62 6.63 13.59 -13.47
N TYR A 63 5.31 13.46 -13.67
CA TYR A 63 4.42 12.98 -12.61
C TYR A 63 4.63 11.49 -12.31
N GLU A 64 4.83 10.65 -13.33
CA GLU A 64 5.12 9.23 -13.14
C GLU A 64 6.38 9.00 -12.30
N ILE A 65 7.45 9.74 -12.59
CA ILE A 65 8.71 9.68 -11.85
C ILE A 65 8.51 10.26 -10.44
N ALA A 66 7.78 11.37 -10.29
CA ALA A 66 7.51 11.95 -8.98
C ALA A 66 6.75 10.98 -8.07
N GLU A 67 5.74 10.27 -8.58
CA GLU A 67 5.03 9.23 -7.83
C GLU A 67 5.97 8.10 -7.41
N LYS A 68 6.84 7.63 -8.31
CA LYS A 68 7.84 6.59 -8.00
C LYS A 68 8.85 7.05 -6.94
N ILE A 69 9.37 8.27 -7.04
CA ILE A 69 10.30 8.84 -6.05
C ILE A 69 9.61 9.02 -4.70
N LYS A 70 8.37 9.52 -4.67
CA LYS A 70 7.56 9.57 -3.45
C LYS A 70 7.41 8.18 -2.82
N GLN A 71 7.11 7.16 -3.61
CA GLN A 71 6.98 5.78 -3.10
C GLN A 71 8.28 5.23 -2.50
N PHE A 72 9.45 5.62 -3.03
CA PHE A 72 10.74 5.14 -2.53
C PHE A 72 11.28 5.94 -1.35
N TYR A 73 11.05 7.25 -1.30
CA TYR A 73 11.70 8.15 -0.33
C TYR A 73 10.74 8.99 0.51
N GLY A 74 9.43 8.77 0.41
CA GLY A 74 8.41 9.42 1.23
C GLY A 74 8.02 10.84 0.80
N GLY A 75 8.83 11.52 -0.02
CA GLY A 75 8.50 12.86 -0.49
C GLY A 75 9.39 13.33 -1.65
N VAL A 76 8.83 14.20 -2.49
CA VAL A 76 9.54 14.76 -3.64
C VAL A 76 9.03 16.17 -3.97
N SER A 77 9.94 17.06 -4.36
CA SER A 77 9.56 18.36 -4.93
C SER A 77 9.36 18.25 -6.43
N VAL A 78 8.39 18.98 -6.98
CA VAL A 78 8.11 18.98 -8.42
C VAL A 78 8.26 20.38 -8.99
N VAL A 79 9.15 20.53 -9.98
CA VAL A 79 9.48 21.82 -10.61
C VAL A 79 9.33 21.75 -12.12
N MET A 80 8.33 22.44 -12.67
CA MET A 80 8.11 22.50 -14.13
C MET A 80 8.05 23.96 -14.61
N GLY A 81 8.43 24.19 -15.87
CA GLY A 81 8.43 25.54 -16.46
C GLY A 81 7.06 26.24 -16.46
N ALA A 82 5.97 25.47 -16.49
CA ALA A 82 4.60 25.99 -16.44
C ALA A 82 4.23 26.62 -15.09
N LEU A 83 4.90 26.24 -13.99
CA LEU A 83 4.58 26.76 -12.65
C LEU A 83 4.77 28.27 -12.58
N SER A 84 3.94 28.93 -11.77
CA SER A 84 4.15 30.33 -11.41
C SER A 84 5.41 30.52 -10.56
N PRO A 85 6.05 31.70 -10.63
CA PRO A 85 7.26 31.97 -9.86
C PRO A 85 7.09 31.65 -8.36
N ASN A 86 5.94 32.00 -7.79
CA ASN A 86 5.62 31.74 -6.39
C ASN A 86 5.59 30.24 -6.07
N VAL A 87 4.89 29.43 -6.89
CA VAL A 87 4.80 27.97 -6.68
C VAL A 87 6.16 27.32 -6.88
N ARG A 88 6.90 27.78 -7.88
CA ARG A 88 8.25 27.30 -8.18
C ARG A 88 9.19 27.56 -6.99
N ASN A 89 9.21 28.77 -6.46
CA ASN A 89 10.00 29.14 -5.28
C ASN A 89 9.59 28.35 -4.03
N ALA A 90 8.29 28.13 -3.84
CA ALA A 90 7.79 27.35 -2.71
C ALA A 90 8.22 25.87 -2.80
N GLN A 91 8.17 25.28 -4.01
CA GLN A 91 8.67 23.92 -4.27
C GLN A 91 10.19 23.82 -4.06
N VAL A 92 10.96 24.78 -4.58
CA VAL A 92 12.41 24.89 -4.33
C VAL A 92 12.70 24.99 -2.83
N LYS A 93 11.94 25.81 -2.09
CA LYS A 93 12.12 25.97 -0.65
C LYS A 93 11.94 24.65 0.11
N LEU A 94 11.00 23.78 -0.30
CA LEU A 94 10.87 22.44 0.31
C LEU A 94 12.14 21.61 0.15
N PHE A 95 12.80 21.70 -1.02
CA PHE A 95 14.06 21.01 -1.26
C PHE A 95 15.22 21.66 -0.49
N GLU A 96 15.35 22.99 -0.52
CA GLU A 96 16.42 23.72 0.19
C GLU A 96 16.33 23.58 1.72
N ASP A 97 15.13 23.67 2.30
CA ASP A 97 14.88 23.46 3.73
C ASP A 97 15.12 21.99 4.18
N GLY A 98 15.49 21.11 3.24
CA GLY A 98 15.70 19.69 3.47
C GLY A 98 14.41 18.92 3.77
N LYS A 99 13.22 19.51 3.52
CA LYS A 99 11.93 18.81 3.67
C LYS A 99 11.77 17.67 2.67
N VAL A 100 12.49 17.72 1.55
CA VAL A 100 12.61 16.62 0.60
C VAL A 100 14.04 16.58 0.08
N ASP A 101 14.62 15.37 0.00
CA ASP A 101 15.97 15.16 -0.53
C ASP A 101 16.01 15.01 -2.06
N TYR A 102 14.83 14.90 -2.69
CA TYR A 102 14.67 14.60 -4.10
C TYR A 102 13.74 15.60 -4.78
N MET A 103 14.06 15.91 -6.03
CA MET A 103 13.25 16.77 -6.88
C MET A 103 13.10 16.14 -8.26
N VAL A 104 11.92 16.25 -8.86
CA VAL A 104 11.71 15.94 -10.27
C VAL A 104 11.42 17.24 -11.00
N ALA A 105 12.15 17.51 -12.07
CA ALA A 105 12.06 18.77 -12.78
C ALA A 105 12.08 18.64 -14.31
N THR A 106 11.56 19.65 -14.99
CA THR A 106 11.82 19.83 -16.43
C THR A 106 13.10 20.63 -16.68
N ASP A 107 13.49 20.78 -17.94
CA ASP A 107 14.60 21.64 -18.40
C ASP A 107 14.56 23.09 -17.87
N ALA A 108 13.40 23.54 -17.40
CA ALA A 108 13.21 24.81 -16.71
C ALA A 108 14.13 25.00 -15.48
N ILE A 109 14.63 23.92 -14.87
CA ILE A 109 15.61 24.00 -13.78
C ILE A 109 16.96 24.60 -14.23
N GLY A 110 17.25 24.52 -15.52
CA GLY A 110 18.48 25.05 -16.12
C GLY A 110 18.59 26.57 -16.04
N LEU A 111 17.53 27.30 -15.65
CA LEU A 111 17.49 28.75 -15.54
C LEU A 111 16.62 29.23 -14.35
N GLY A 112 17.09 30.26 -13.63
CA GLY A 112 16.23 31.08 -12.77
C GLY A 112 15.86 30.52 -11.39
N LEU A 113 16.56 29.51 -10.89
CA LEU A 113 16.40 29.01 -9.51
C LEU A 113 17.74 28.84 -8.82
N ASN A 114 17.77 29.22 -7.53
CA ASN A 114 18.93 29.03 -6.67
C ASN A 114 18.76 27.71 -5.91
N LEU A 115 19.36 26.62 -6.41
CA LEU A 115 19.16 25.26 -5.90
C LEU A 115 20.50 24.59 -5.56
N ASN A 116 20.66 24.09 -4.33
CA ASN A 116 21.81 23.32 -3.90
C ASN A 116 21.64 21.83 -4.24
N ILE A 117 21.78 21.52 -5.53
CA ILE A 117 21.66 20.15 -6.07
C ILE A 117 23.05 19.53 -6.11
N LYS A 118 23.19 18.31 -5.58
CA LYS A 118 24.45 17.57 -5.66
C LYS A 118 24.52 16.65 -6.88
N ASN A 119 23.38 16.09 -7.26
CA ASN A 119 23.31 15.09 -8.33
C ASN A 119 22.20 15.39 -9.33
N ILE A 120 22.49 15.24 -10.62
CA ILE A 120 21.51 15.39 -11.71
C ILE A 120 21.39 14.10 -12.49
N PHE A 121 20.17 13.61 -12.65
CA PHE A 121 19.91 12.38 -13.40
C PHE A 121 18.96 12.63 -14.57
N PHE A 122 19.42 12.36 -15.79
CA PHE A 122 18.60 12.43 -16.99
C PHE A 122 17.79 11.15 -17.18
N THR A 123 16.50 11.32 -17.48
CA THR A 123 15.58 10.20 -17.74
C THR A 123 15.44 9.86 -19.22
N ASN A 124 15.73 10.82 -20.09
CA ASN A 124 15.71 10.74 -21.55
C ASN A 124 16.58 11.88 -22.11
N LEU A 125 16.91 11.85 -23.41
CA LEU A 125 17.57 12.94 -24.13
C LEU A 125 16.68 13.56 -25.22
N LEU A 126 15.46 13.05 -25.40
CA LEU A 126 14.49 13.57 -26.35
C LEU A 126 13.55 14.57 -25.67
N LYS A 127 13.37 15.75 -26.29
CA LYS A 127 12.36 16.74 -25.89
C LYS A 127 11.45 17.14 -27.04
N PHE A 128 10.25 17.61 -26.70
CA PHE A 128 9.34 18.23 -27.66
C PHE A 128 9.58 19.75 -27.67
N ASP A 129 9.92 20.31 -28.83
CA ASP A 129 10.22 21.74 -28.99
C ASP A 129 9.01 22.59 -29.42
N GLY A 130 7.81 22.00 -29.37
CA GLY A 130 6.57 22.60 -29.87
C GLY A 130 6.21 22.15 -31.28
N LYS A 131 7.14 21.56 -32.04
CA LYS A 131 6.89 21.04 -33.40
C LYS A 131 7.17 19.56 -33.52
N LYS A 132 8.35 19.11 -33.06
CA LYS A 132 8.76 17.71 -33.16
C LYS A 132 9.53 17.27 -31.93
N ARG A 133 9.62 15.95 -31.75
CA ARG A 133 10.56 15.37 -30.79
C ARG A 133 11.96 15.42 -31.39
N ARG A 134 12.91 16.00 -30.66
CA ARG A 134 14.31 16.09 -31.06
C ARG A 134 15.23 15.77 -29.88
N TYR A 135 16.47 15.38 -30.18
CA TYR A 135 17.49 15.26 -29.16
C TYR A 135 17.89 16.63 -28.60
N LEU A 136 18.28 16.65 -27.33
CA LEU A 136 18.92 17.79 -26.70
C LEU A 136 20.29 18.05 -27.33
N THR A 137 20.68 19.32 -27.41
CA THR A 137 22.05 19.68 -27.79
C THR A 137 23.01 19.43 -26.62
N TYR A 138 24.30 19.34 -26.92
CA TYR A 138 25.33 19.15 -25.89
C TYR A 138 25.31 20.30 -24.88
N ASP A 139 25.13 21.55 -25.34
CA ASP A 139 25.01 22.72 -24.47
C ASP A 139 23.75 22.69 -23.58
N GLU A 140 22.61 22.18 -24.08
CA GLU A 140 21.39 22.04 -23.27
C GLU A 140 21.62 21.04 -22.12
N ILE A 141 22.32 19.94 -22.40
CA ILE A 141 22.66 18.92 -21.39
C ILE A 141 23.71 19.47 -20.41
N ALA A 142 24.73 20.19 -20.90
CA ALA A 142 25.74 20.82 -20.06
C ALA A 142 25.13 21.89 -19.15
N GLN A 143 24.20 22.71 -19.64
CA GLN A 143 23.50 23.72 -18.87
C GLN A 143 22.67 23.10 -17.73
N ILE A 144 21.99 21.99 -17.99
CA ILE A 144 21.22 21.27 -16.98
C ILE A 144 22.17 20.61 -15.98
N SER A 145 23.16 19.84 -16.46
CA SER A 145 24.14 19.12 -15.61
C SER A 145 24.95 20.07 -14.72
N GLY A 146 25.28 21.25 -15.22
CA GLY A 146 25.99 22.29 -14.49
C GLY A 146 25.23 22.87 -13.29
N ARG A 147 23.95 22.51 -13.10
CA ARG A 147 23.19 22.81 -11.88
C ARG A 147 23.57 21.91 -10.70
N ALA A 148 24.24 20.77 -10.95
CA ALA A 148 24.81 19.93 -9.91
C ALA A 148 26.11 20.53 -9.39
N GLY A 149 26.34 20.49 -8.08
CA GLY A 149 27.52 21.05 -7.42
C GLY A 149 27.50 22.57 -7.35
N ARG A 150 28.03 23.13 -6.25
CA ARG A 150 28.13 24.58 -6.02
C ARG A 150 29.26 24.94 -5.08
N PHE A 151 29.88 26.08 -5.33
CA PHE A 151 31.02 26.59 -4.56
C PHE A 151 32.12 25.54 -4.43
N THR A 152 32.34 25.02 -3.23
CA THR A 152 33.36 24.02 -2.90
C THR A 152 32.87 22.57 -3.02
N GLU A 153 31.57 22.34 -3.28
CA GLU A 153 31.03 21.00 -3.43
C GLU A 153 30.99 20.54 -4.90
N ASP A 154 31.63 19.42 -5.16
CA ASP A 154 31.59 18.74 -6.45
C ASP A 154 30.18 18.24 -6.80
N GLY A 155 29.87 18.34 -8.08
CA GLY A 155 28.60 17.92 -8.66
C GLY A 155 28.73 16.62 -9.42
N PHE A 156 27.65 15.86 -9.45
CA PHE A 156 27.57 14.64 -10.25
C PHE A 156 26.41 14.69 -11.22
N PHE A 157 26.61 14.10 -12.40
CA PHE A 157 25.53 13.88 -13.35
C PHE A 157 25.49 12.42 -13.79
N GLY A 158 24.33 11.96 -14.25
CA GLY A 158 24.12 10.55 -14.56
C GLY A 158 22.83 10.31 -15.30
N THR A 159 22.49 9.04 -15.46
CA THR A 159 21.26 8.61 -16.13
C THR A 159 20.39 7.78 -15.20
N THR A 160 19.08 7.80 -15.45
CA THR A 160 18.13 7.01 -14.68
C THR A 160 16.91 6.63 -15.51
N PHE A 161 16.03 5.82 -14.92
CA PHE A 161 14.76 5.43 -15.51
C PHE A 161 14.94 4.76 -16.89
N LYS A 162 14.42 5.37 -17.96
CA LYS A 162 14.44 4.85 -19.34
C LYS A 162 15.81 4.98 -20.01
N LEU A 163 16.61 5.98 -19.64
CA LEU A 163 17.94 6.23 -20.23
C LEU A 163 19.01 5.42 -19.49
N LYS A 164 19.69 4.51 -20.19
CA LYS A 164 20.69 3.59 -19.58
C LYS A 164 22.12 4.11 -19.65
N SER A 165 22.49 4.86 -20.67
CA SER A 165 23.85 5.36 -20.85
C SER A 165 23.87 6.70 -21.56
N LEU A 166 24.99 7.43 -21.45
CA LEU A 166 25.32 8.58 -22.28
C LEU A 166 26.48 8.21 -23.20
N ASN A 167 26.61 8.91 -24.32
CA ASN A 167 27.77 8.78 -25.20
C ASN A 167 29.02 9.34 -24.50
N ASN A 168 30.17 8.67 -24.61
CA ASN A 168 31.45 9.10 -24.05
C ASN A 168 31.87 10.50 -24.53
N ASN A 169 31.57 10.85 -25.78
CA ASN A 169 31.89 12.19 -26.30
C ASN A 169 31.08 13.29 -25.58
N LEU A 170 29.82 13.01 -25.27
CA LEU A 170 28.97 13.92 -24.52
C LEU A 170 29.42 14.02 -23.06
N ILE A 171 29.88 12.92 -22.45
CA ILE A 171 30.41 12.90 -21.09
C ILE A 171 31.64 13.82 -21.00
N LYS A 172 32.63 13.60 -21.89
CA LYS A 172 33.84 14.43 -21.96
C LYS A 172 33.51 15.91 -22.18
N PHE A 173 32.64 16.22 -23.13
CA PHE A 173 32.19 17.59 -23.39
C PHE A 173 31.68 18.30 -22.12
N ILE A 174 30.96 17.58 -21.25
CA ILE A 174 30.41 18.13 -20.00
C ILE A 174 31.48 18.25 -18.91
N GLU A 175 32.33 17.23 -18.74
CA GLU A 175 33.38 17.19 -17.71
C GLU A 175 34.50 18.22 -18.00
N ASP A 176 34.86 18.38 -19.28
CA ASP A 176 35.87 19.35 -19.76
C ASP A 176 35.31 20.78 -19.89
N LEU A 177 34.02 20.97 -19.57
CA LEU A 177 33.31 22.25 -19.65
C LEU A 177 33.39 22.91 -21.04
N GLU A 178 33.34 22.08 -22.08
CA GLU A 178 33.30 22.52 -23.46
C GLU A 178 31.99 23.24 -23.79
N TYR A 179 32.00 24.03 -24.86
CA TYR A 179 30.84 24.75 -25.35
C TYR A 179 30.85 24.81 -26.87
N THR A 180 29.67 24.85 -27.48
CA THR A 180 29.56 25.13 -28.90
C THR A 180 29.50 26.63 -29.17
N GLU A 181 30.29 27.12 -30.11
CA GLU A 181 30.30 28.53 -30.47
C GLU A 181 29.00 28.93 -31.18
N ILE A 182 28.34 29.97 -30.70
CA ILE A 182 27.21 30.59 -31.37
C ILE A 182 27.77 31.44 -32.50
N LYS A 183 27.61 30.98 -33.74
CA LYS A 183 28.12 31.68 -34.94
C LYS A 183 27.19 32.79 -35.43
N LYS A 184 25.89 32.66 -35.17
CA LYS A 184 24.84 33.55 -35.67
C LYS A 184 23.72 33.74 -34.66
N ILE A 185 23.08 34.90 -34.66
CA ILE A 185 21.95 35.23 -33.77
C ILE A 185 20.73 35.69 -34.54
N TYR A 186 19.54 35.47 -33.97
CA TYR A 186 18.30 35.92 -34.59
C TYR A 186 18.19 37.44 -34.56
N TRP A 187 17.81 38.01 -35.70
CA TRP A 187 17.56 39.41 -35.89
C TRP A 187 16.15 39.64 -36.43
N ARG A 188 15.58 40.78 -36.09
CA ARG A 188 14.31 41.28 -36.63
C ARG A 188 14.48 42.73 -37.01
N ASN A 189 13.89 43.11 -38.15
CA ASN A 189 13.88 44.48 -38.60
C ASN A 189 13.16 45.40 -37.61
N THR A 190 13.76 46.54 -37.28
CA THR A 190 13.20 47.55 -36.38
C THR A 190 12.36 48.60 -37.12
N LYS A 191 12.58 48.78 -38.42
CA LYS A 191 11.85 49.73 -39.26
C LYS A 191 10.69 49.02 -39.96
N ILE A 192 9.58 48.85 -39.25
CA ILE A 192 8.38 48.14 -39.72
C ILE A 192 7.48 49.11 -40.50
N ASP A 193 6.97 48.67 -41.66
CA ASP A 193 6.11 49.45 -42.56
C ASP A 193 4.64 49.05 -42.39
N PHE A 194 3.77 50.01 -42.08
CA PHE A 194 2.33 49.78 -41.83
C PHE A 194 1.42 50.36 -42.93
N GLN A 195 1.95 50.76 -44.09
CA GLN A 195 1.14 51.33 -45.17
C GLN A 195 0.15 50.33 -45.79
N SER A 196 0.50 49.04 -45.84
CA SER A 196 -0.38 47.98 -46.33
C SER A 196 -0.02 46.63 -45.72
N PRO A 197 -0.95 45.65 -45.68
CA PRO A 197 -0.65 44.29 -45.20
C PRO A 197 0.53 43.65 -45.94
N THR A 198 0.65 43.88 -47.25
CA THR A 198 1.75 43.36 -48.07
C THR A 198 3.09 43.98 -47.71
N LYS A 199 3.14 45.31 -47.48
CA LYS A 199 4.35 46.03 -47.02
C LYS A 199 4.75 45.64 -45.61
N LEU A 200 3.78 45.41 -44.71
CA LEU A 200 4.04 44.90 -43.37
C LEU A 200 4.70 43.53 -43.40
N ILE A 201 4.14 42.58 -44.15
CA ILE A 201 4.73 41.25 -44.31
C ILE A 201 6.14 41.36 -44.90
N LYS A 202 6.33 42.20 -45.93
CA LYS A 202 7.63 42.40 -46.59
C LYS A 202 8.67 42.99 -45.64
N SER A 203 8.30 43.99 -44.84
CA SER A 203 9.22 44.64 -43.89
C SER A 203 9.62 43.72 -42.72
N LEU A 204 8.70 42.87 -42.25
CA LEU A 204 8.99 41.83 -41.24
C LEU A 204 9.85 40.69 -41.81
N ASN A 205 9.66 40.36 -43.08
CA ASN A 205 10.47 39.39 -43.83
C ASN A 205 11.74 39.97 -44.46
N GLN A 206 12.20 41.14 -44.03
CA GLN A 206 13.46 41.67 -44.51
C GLN A 206 14.64 40.79 -44.04
N ASN A 207 15.60 40.53 -44.93
CA ASN A 207 16.82 39.83 -44.59
C ASN A 207 17.81 40.77 -43.87
N PRO A 208 18.55 40.27 -42.86
CA PRO A 208 19.60 41.06 -42.24
C PRO A 208 20.73 41.35 -43.22
N LYS A 209 21.34 42.53 -43.12
CA LYS A 209 22.49 42.93 -43.95
C LYS A 209 23.78 42.19 -43.56
N ASN A 210 23.98 41.95 -42.25
CA ASN A 210 25.19 41.31 -41.73
C ASN A 210 25.01 39.78 -41.65
N ARG A 211 26.03 39.03 -42.08
CA ARG A 211 26.07 37.55 -42.10
C ARG A 211 25.97 36.89 -40.72
N ILE A 212 26.24 37.64 -39.65
CA ILE A 212 26.12 37.20 -38.25
C ILE A 212 24.65 37.09 -37.82
N PHE A 213 23.77 37.82 -38.48
CA PHE A 213 22.35 37.82 -38.17
C PHE A 213 21.60 36.78 -39.02
N LEU A 214 20.64 36.11 -38.40
CA LEU A 214 19.69 35.20 -39.04
C LEU A 214 18.29 35.75 -38.91
N GLN A 215 17.54 35.73 -40.00
CA GLN A 215 16.12 36.01 -39.94
C GLN A 215 15.37 34.89 -39.21
N LYS A 216 14.52 35.25 -38.25
CA LYS A 216 13.64 34.29 -37.57
C LYS A 216 12.39 34.00 -38.42
N LYS A 217 12.43 32.93 -39.23
CA LYS A 217 11.34 32.58 -40.18
C LYS A 217 10.02 32.13 -39.52
N ASN A 218 10.10 31.45 -38.37
CA ASN A 218 8.96 30.78 -37.73
C ASN A 218 8.56 31.46 -36.41
N ALA A 219 8.48 32.79 -36.40
CA ALA A 219 8.05 33.50 -35.21
C ALA A 219 6.52 33.41 -35.06
N LYS A 220 6.04 33.03 -33.86
CA LYS A 220 4.60 32.79 -33.60
C LYS A 220 3.74 34.02 -33.93
N ASP A 221 4.18 35.19 -33.48
CA ASP A 221 3.54 36.48 -33.78
C ASP A 221 3.35 36.71 -35.29
N PHE A 222 4.38 36.42 -36.07
CA PHE A 222 4.36 36.56 -37.52
C PHE A 222 3.51 35.49 -38.22
N ASN A 223 3.50 34.26 -37.72
CA ASN A 223 2.62 33.21 -38.22
C ASN A 223 1.15 33.53 -37.98
N CYS A 224 0.81 33.95 -36.75
CA CYS A 224 -0.55 34.41 -36.41
C CYS A 224 -0.96 35.57 -37.31
N LEU A 225 -0.08 36.56 -37.55
CA LEU A 225 -0.36 37.66 -38.47
C LEU A 225 -0.75 37.15 -39.87
N LYS A 226 0.01 36.19 -40.43
CA LYS A 226 -0.31 35.61 -41.75
C LYS A 226 -1.65 34.88 -41.76
N ILE A 227 -1.96 34.10 -40.73
CA ILE A 227 -3.23 33.37 -40.61
C ILE A 227 -4.39 34.37 -40.55
N ILE A 228 -4.25 35.42 -39.74
CA ILE A 228 -5.29 36.42 -39.53
C ILE A 228 -5.52 37.28 -40.78
N LEU A 229 -4.46 37.62 -41.52
CA LEU A 229 -4.57 38.36 -42.79
C LEU A 229 -5.23 37.56 -43.92
N ASN A 230 -5.38 36.24 -43.79
CA ASN A 230 -6.16 35.44 -44.73
C ASN A 230 -7.68 35.48 -44.42
N ASP A 231 -8.09 36.01 -43.25
CA ASP A 231 -9.50 36.15 -42.90
C ASP A 231 -10.12 37.38 -43.59
N LYS A 232 -11.07 37.14 -44.50
CA LYS A 232 -11.77 38.19 -45.25
C LYS A 232 -12.44 39.22 -44.33
N LYS A 233 -13.00 38.81 -43.20
CA LYS A 233 -13.70 39.72 -42.27
C LYS A 233 -12.74 40.66 -41.57
N VAL A 234 -11.52 40.21 -41.32
CA VAL A 234 -10.48 41.03 -40.69
C VAL A 234 -9.93 42.03 -41.71
N CYS A 235 -9.66 41.59 -42.93
CA CYS A 235 -9.16 42.48 -44.00
C CYS A 235 -10.12 43.65 -44.29
N GLN A 236 -11.44 43.44 -44.24
CA GLN A 236 -12.44 44.52 -44.37
C GLN A 236 -12.37 45.59 -43.27
N LYS A 237 -11.72 45.29 -42.14
CA LYS A 237 -11.54 46.22 -41.01
C LYS A 237 -10.19 46.93 -41.04
N ILE A 238 -9.27 46.53 -41.93
CA ILE A 238 -7.95 47.15 -42.10
C ILE A 238 -8.07 48.27 -43.13
N ASN A 239 -8.75 49.35 -42.75
CA ASN A 239 -9.00 50.49 -43.65
C ASN A 239 -8.03 51.66 -43.38
N LEU A 240 -7.37 51.63 -42.22
CA LEU A 240 -6.44 52.67 -41.77
C LEU A 240 -5.14 52.03 -41.32
N GLU A 241 -4.02 52.74 -41.51
CA GLU A 241 -2.70 52.35 -41.02
C GLU A 241 -2.72 52.05 -39.50
N LYS A 242 -3.50 52.84 -38.73
CA LYS A 242 -3.70 52.62 -37.28
C LYS A 242 -4.27 51.23 -36.96
N ASN A 243 -5.20 50.72 -37.78
CA ASN A 243 -5.78 49.39 -37.55
C ASN A 243 -4.76 48.29 -37.86
N LEU A 244 -3.87 48.50 -38.84
CA LEU A 244 -2.80 47.56 -39.13
C LEU A 244 -1.73 47.53 -38.03
N MET A 245 -1.37 48.70 -37.47
CA MET A 245 -0.51 48.79 -36.29
C MET A 245 -1.11 48.07 -35.08
N LEU A 246 -2.40 48.30 -34.83
CA LEU A 246 -3.13 47.62 -33.76
C LEU A 246 -3.17 46.10 -33.96
N LEU A 247 -3.42 45.63 -35.19
CA LEU A 247 -3.40 44.20 -35.51
C LEU A 247 -2.03 43.58 -35.18
N TRP A 248 -0.94 44.24 -35.56
CA TRP A 248 0.41 43.77 -35.25
C TRP A 248 0.67 43.73 -33.74
N GLU A 249 0.19 44.74 -33.01
CA GLU A 249 0.27 44.75 -31.55
C GLU A 249 -0.52 43.59 -30.92
N VAL A 250 -1.71 43.29 -31.44
CA VAL A 250 -2.51 42.12 -31.04
C VAL A 250 -1.79 40.80 -31.35
N CYS A 251 -1.17 40.67 -32.53
CA CYS A 251 -0.40 39.48 -32.88
C CYS A 251 0.83 39.27 -31.97
N SER A 252 1.30 40.32 -31.30
CA SER A 252 2.40 40.26 -30.34
C SER A 252 1.97 39.74 -28.96
N ILE A 253 0.69 39.45 -28.74
CA ILE A 253 0.20 38.84 -27.49
C ILE A 253 0.77 37.41 -27.37
N PRO A 254 1.54 37.12 -26.32
CA PRO A 254 2.17 35.82 -26.15
C PRO A 254 1.14 34.73 -25.89
N ASP A 255 1.26 33.61 -26.61
CA ASP A 255 0.56 32.37 -26.29
C ASP A 255 1.32 31.59 -25.21
N PHE A 256 0.86 31.68 -23.97
CA PHE A 256 1.39 30.89 -22.85
C PHE A 256 0.83 29.47 -22.78
N THR A 257 -0.24 29.17 -23.54
CA THR A 257 -0.92 27.86 -23.53
C THR A 257 -0.27 26.85 -24.48
N ASN A 258 0.56 27.32 -25.41
CA ASN A 258 1.24 26.51 -26.43
C ASN A 258 0.26 25.65 -27.26
N ILE A 259 -0.87 26.26 -27.62
CA ILE A 259 -1.86 25.65 -28.52
C ILE A 259 -1.38 25.88 -29.98
N LEU A 260 -1.95 25.15 -30.94
CA LEU A 260 -1.70 25.39 -32.37
C LEU A 260 -2.03 26.84 -32.76
N ASP A 261 -1.21 27.40 -33.67
CA ASP A 261 -1.26 28.80 -34.10
C ASP A 261 -2.69 29.22 -34.55
N ASP A 262 -3.46 28.32 -35.17
CA ASP A 262 -4.85 28.55 -35.60
C ASP A 262 -5.81 28.90 -34.45
N PHE A 263 -5.74 28.16 -33.33
CA PHE A 263 -6.65 28.41 -32.20
C PHE A 263 -6.32 29.73 -31.51
N HIS A 264 -5.03 30.04 -31.34
CA HIS A 264 -4.61 31.33 -30.78
C HIS A 264 -5.04 32.47 -31.71
N SER A 265 -4.91 32.29 -33.03
CA SER A 265 -5.34 33.29 -34.02
C SER A 265 -6.83 33.64 -33.90
N ARG A 266 -7.72 32.67 -33.62
CA ARG A 266 -9.15 32.94 -33.36
C ARG A 266 -9.38 33.84 -32.14
N PHE A 267 -8.62 33.63 -31.06
CA PHE A 267 -8.66 34.49 -29.89
C PHE A 267 -8.19 35.92 -30.23
N LEU A 268 -7.08 36.03 -30.98
CA LEU A 268 -6.54 37.31 -31.43
C LEU A 268 -7.52 38.08 -32.33
N ILE A 269 -8.19 37.40 -33.27
CA ILE A 269 -9.23 37.99 -34.15
C ILE A 269 -10.35 38.61 -33.32
N ARG A 270 -10.78 37.93 -32.25
CA ARG A 270 -11.83 38.43 -31.37
C ARG A 270 -11.39 39.67 -30.59
N ILE A 271 -10.16 39.69 -30.07
CA ILE A 271 -9.58 40.87 -29.40
C ILE A 271 -9.48 42.03 -30.38
N PHE A 272 -8.91 41.80 -31.56
CA PHE A 272 -8.79 42.81 -32.61
C PHE A 272 -10.15 43.40 -32.99
N THR A 273 -11.16 42.54 -33.18
CA THR A 273 -12.52 42.96 -33.51
C THR A 273 -13.11 43.91 -32.46
N PHE A 274 -12.99 43.57 -31.17
CA PHE A 274 -13.46 44.46 -30.11
C PHE A 274 -12.72 45.81 -30.07
N LEU A 275 -11.40 45.78 -30.29
CA LEU A 275 -10.60 47.01 -30.26
C LEU A 275 -10.87 47.92 -31.47
N VAL A 276 -11.22 47.36 -32.63
CA VAL A 276 -11.61 48.16 -33.80
C VAL A 276 -13.02 48.72 -33.66
N GLU A 277 -13.99 47.91 -33.23
CA GLU A 277 -15.40 48.32 -33.14
C GLU A 277 -15.67 49.22 -31.94
N ASN A 278 -15.17 48.85 -30.75
CA ASN A 278 -15.53 49.47 -29.48
C ASN A 278 -14.38 50.27 -28.84
N LYS A 279 -13.21 50.36 -29.51
CA LYS A 279 -11.94 50.89 -28.99
C LYS A 279 -11.37 50.15 -27.77
N LYS A 280 -12.16 49.29 -27.12
CA LYS A 280 -11.87 48.59 -25.87
C LYS A 280 -12.47 47.19 -25.88
N ILE A 281 -11.89 46.30 -25.09
CA ILE A 281 -12.42 44.95 -24.88
C ILE A 281 -13.73 45.03 -24.10
N ASN A 282 -14.74 44.28 -24.55
CA ASN A 282 -16.04 44.20 -23.89
C ASN A 282 -15.91 43.66 -22.45
N GLU A 283 -16.43 44.40 -21.47
CA GLU A 283 -16.32 44.06 -20.05
C GLU A 283 -17.08 42.77 -19.68
N LEU A 284 -18.28 42.56 -20.23
CA LEU A 284 -19.07 41.34 -19.98
C LEU A 284 -18.31 40.11 -20.46
N TRP A 285 -17.74 40.18 -21.67
CA TRP A 285 -16.96 39.08 -22.21
C TRP A 285 -15.68 38.83 -21.40
N LEU A 286 -14.97 39.88 -20.99
CA LEU A 286 -13.81 39.76 -20.11
C LEU A 286 -14.18 39.06 -18.79
N GLU A 287 -15.27 39.46 -18.15
CA GLU A 287 -15.78 38.87 -16.92
C GLU A 287 -16.17 37.40 -17.10
N GLU A 288 -16.82 37.04 -18.21
CA GLU A 288 -17.09 35.64 -18.54
C GLU A 288 -15.81 34.79 -18.68
N GLN A 289 -14.74 35.34 -19.27
CA GLN A 289 -13.48 34.62 -19.39
C GLN A 289 -12.79 34.47 -18.03
N LEU A 290 -12.75 35.55 -17.22
CA LEU A 290 -12.14 35.52 -15.89
C LEU A 290 -12.89 34.57 -14.94
N THR A 291 -14.22 34.52 -15.00
CA THR A 291 -15.04 33.60 -14.20
C THR A 291 -14.80 32.13 -14.60
N LYS A 292 -14.70 31.83 -15.90
CA LYS A 292 -14.34 30.49 -16.40
C LYS A 292 -12.96 30.05 -15.91
N ILE A 293 -11.97 30.94 -15.96
CA ILE A 293 -10.59 30.65 -15.52
C ILE A 293 -10.52 30.50 -13.99
N LYS A 294 -11.28 31.30 -13.23
CA LYS A 294 -11.31 31.27 -11.76
C LYS A 294 -11.84 29.96 -11.18
N LYS A 295 -12.74 29.25 -11.88
CA LYS A 295 -13.30 27.96 -11.39
C LYS A 295 -12.17 26.99 -11.05
N LYS A 296 -12.13 26.47 -9.83
CA LYS A 296 -11.09 25.51 -9.40
C LYS A 296 -11.28 24.17 -10.12
N SER A 297 -10.20 23.51 -10.50
CA SER A 297 -10.21 22.11 -11.00
C SER A 297 -9.31 21.26 -10.10
N PRO A 298 -9.72 20.05 -9.72
CA PRO A 298 -8.87 19.15 -8.93
C PRO A 298 -7.67 18.60 -9.71
N LYS A 299 -7.69 18.65 -11.05
CA LYS A 299 -6.59 18.14 -11.89
C LYS A 299 -5.49 19.18 -12.03
N ILE A 300 -4.25 18.81 -11.69
CA ILE A 300 -3.06 19.67 -11.79
C ILE A 300 -2.84 20.19 -13.22
N GLY A 301 -3.07 19.35 -14.23
CA GLY A 301 -2.96 19.76 -15.65
C GLY A 301 -3.89 20.92 -15.99
N ASP A 302 -5.15 20.85 -15.57
CA ASP A 302 -6.14 21.91 -15.81
C ASP A 302 -5.77 23.21 -15.09
N LEU A 303 -5.22 23.11 -13.87
CA LEU A 303 -4.75 24.27 -13.11
C LEU A 303 -3.60 24.98 -13.84
N ASN A 304 -2.63 24.23 -14.38
CA ASN A 304 -1.55 24.80 -15.17
C ASN A 304 -2.06 25.50 -16.43
N LEU A 305 -3.04 24.91 -17.14
CA LEU A 305 -3.67 25.54 -18.30
C LEU A 305 -4.40 26.84 -17.92
N LYS A 306 -5.14 26.85 -16.81
CA LYS A 306 -5.81 28.06 -16.29
C LYS A 306 -4.81 29.17 -15.91
N ILE A 307 -3.68 28.80 -15.31
CA ILE A 307 -2.60 29.76 -15.00
C ILE A 307 -1.94 30.29 -16.29
N ALA A 308 -1.78 29.46 -17.32
CA ALA A 308 -1.32 29.94 -18.62
C ALA A 308 -2.32 30.93 -19.25
N GLN A 309 -3.63 30.64 -19.17
CA GLN A 309 -4.68 31.51 -19.69
C GLN A 309 -4.76 32.85 -18.96
N ILE A 310 -4.66 32.86 -17.61
CA ILE A 310 -4.70 34.12 -16.85
C ILE A 310 -3.48 35.02 -17.14
N ARG A 311 -2.33 34.45 -17.52
CA ARG A 311 -1.14 35.23 -17.90
C ARG A 311 -1.32 36.00 -19.21
N ILE A 312 -2.11 35.47 -20.15
CA ILE A 312 -2.50 36.21 -21.36
C ILE A 312 -3.27 37.47 -20.95
N TRP A 313 -4.23 37.32 -20.02
CA TRP A 313 -4.98 38.45 -19.47
C TRP A 313 -4.13 39.40 -18.64
N SER A 314 -3.15 38.88 -17.90
CA SER A 314 -2.16 39.70 -17.19
C SER A 314 -1.40 40.59 -18.18
N PHE A 315 -0.89 40.04 -19.29
CA PHE A 315 -0.26 40.82 -20.36
C PHE A 315 -1.20 41.87 -20.97
N ILE A 316 -2.42 41.47 -21.34
CA ILE A 316 -3.44 42.37 -21.91
C ILE A 316 -3.77 43.51 -20.93
N SER A 317 -3.80 43.24 -19.63
CA SER A 317 -4.16 44.25 -18.62
C SER A 317 -3.16 45.39 -18.49
N TYR A 318 -1.92 45.22 -18.97
CA TYR A 318 -0.91 46.30 -19.05
C TYR A 318 -0.89 47.02 -20.39
N LYS A 319 -1.69 46.59 -21.38
CA LYS A 319 -1.83 47.34 -22.63
C LYS A 319 -2.61 48.62 -22.39
N SER A 320 -2.01 49.74 -22.78
CA SER A 320 -2.63 51.07 -22.67
C SER A 320 -3.90 51.13 -23.50
N ASN A 321 -4.98 51.65 -22.91
CA ASN A 321 -6.26 51.94 -23.57
C ASN A 321 -7.08 50.74 -24.08
N TRP A 322 -6.68 49.50 -23.80
CA TRP A 322 -7.46 48.32 -24.24
C TRP A 322 -8.61 47.95 -23.29
N LEU A 323 -8.54 48.40 -22.04
CA LEU A 323 -9.53 48.16 -20.99
C LEU A 323 -10.09 49.47 -20.46
N ASN A 324 -11.35 49.47 -20.03
CA ASN A 324 -11.98 50.62 -19.36
C ASN A 324 -11.35 50.92 -17.99
N LYS A 325 -11.14 49.88 -17.16
CA LYS A 325 -10.68 49.98 -15.77
C LYS A 325 -9.38 49.18 -15.55
N PRO A 326 -8.25 49.57 -16.17
CA PRO A 326 -7.04 48.74 -16.19
C PRO A 326 -6.51 48.40 -14.80
N ILE A 327 -6.45 49.37 -13.87
CA ILE A 327 -5.92 49.15 -12.51
C ILE A 327 -6.78 48.15 -11.72
N MET A 328 -8.10 48.23 -11.84
CA MET A 328 -9.03 47.31 -11.18
C MET A 328 -8.85 45.88 -11.71
N TYR A 329 -8.81 45.71 -13.03
CA TYR A 329 -8.62 44.40 -13.65
C TYR A 329 -7.23 43.83 -13.40
N GLN A 330 -6.17 44.65 -13.38
CA GLN A 330 -4.81 44.21 -13.00
C GLN A 330 -4.79 43.61 -11.59
N LYS A 331 -5.38 44.30 -10.59
CA LYS A 331 -5.47 43.79 -9.21
C LYS A 331 -6.27 42.47 -9.17
N ARG A 332 -7.40 42.41 -9.88
CA ARG A 332 -8.27 41.23 -9.92
C ARG A 332 -7.59 40.02 -10.59
N ILE A 333 -6.94 40.23 -11.73
CA ILE A 333 -6.20 39.20 -12.48
C ILE A 333 -5.04 38.67 -11.64
N ARG A 334 -4.26 39.56 -10.99
CA ARG A 334 -3.18 39.16 -10.06
C ARG A 334 -3.72 38.31 -8.91
N LYS A 335 -4.89 38.66 -8.35
CA LYS A 335 -5.54 37.88 -7.30
C LYS A 335 -5.95 36.49 -7.79
N ILE A 336 -6.56 36.39 -8.98
CA ILE A 336 -6.93 35.10 -9.58
C ILE A 336 -5.68 34.24 -9.84
N GLU A 337 -4.61 34.82 -10.40
CA GLU A 337 -3.35 34.12 -10.62
C GLU A 337 -2.73 33.63 -9.29
N TYR A 338 -2.76 34.45 -8.26
CA TYR A 338 -2.29 34.08 -6.92
C TYR A 338 -3.10 32.93 -6.32
N ASP A 339 -4.43 33.02 -6.36
CA ASP A 339 -5.32 31.99 -5.79
C ASP A 339 -5.17 30.65 -6.52
N LEU A 340 -5.10 30.65 -7.85
CA LEU A 340 -4.85 29.45 -8.66
C LEU A 340 -3.46 28.87 -8.38
N SER A 341 -2.45 29.73 -8.24
CA SER A 341 -1.08 29.33 -7.90
C SER A 341 -1.00 28.69 -6.52
N LYS A 342 -1.65 29.29 -5.51
CA LYS A 342 -1.69 28.75 -4.14
C LYS A 342 -2.36 27.38 -4.13
N TYR A 343 -3.50 27.24 -4.81
CA TYR A 343 -4.21 25.96 -4.89
C TYR A 343 -3.36 24.88 -5.61
N LEU A 344 -2.68 25.24 -6.71
CA LEU A 344 -1.74 24.35 -7.38
C LEU A 344 -0.61 23.89 -6.45
N HIS A 345 -0.06 24.80 -5.64
CA HIS A 345 0.96 24.47 -4.66
C HIS A 345 0.46 23.48 -3.59
N GLU A 346 -0.73 23.74 -3.03
CA GLU A 346 -1.37 22.84 -2.06
C GLU A 346 -1.66 21.47 -2.67
N SER A 347 -2.17 21.41 -3.91
CA SER A 347 -2.38 20.14 -4.63
C SER A 347 -1.07 19.37 -4.85
N LEU A 348 0.01 20.06 -5.22
CA LEU A 348 1.34 19.45 -5.37
C LEU A 348 1.89 18.93 -4.04
N ILE A 349 1.76 19.70 -2.95
CA ILE A 349 2.17 19.24 -1.62
C ILE A 349 1.37 18.00 -1.21
N ASN A 350 0.04 18.04 -1.32
CA ASN A 350 -0.81 16.93 -0.92
C ASN A 350 -0.51 15.67 -1.73
N GLN A 351 -0.23 15.81 -3.03
CA GLN A 351 0.09 14.68 -3.90
C GLN A 351 1.53 14.17 -3.70
N PHE A 352 2.52 15.05 -3.51
CA PHE A 352 3.94 14.68 -3.61
C PHE A 352 4.77 14.81 -2.31
N VAL A 353 4.25 15.48 -1.28
CA VAL A 353 5.01 15.87 -0.07
C VAL A 353 4.36 15.36 1.24
N SER A 354 3.23 14.64 1.16
CA SER A 354 2.53 14.09 2.32
C SER A 354 3.29 12.93 3.01
N ASP A 355 3.44 13.08 4.34
CA ASP A 355 4.07 12.25 5.39
C ASP A 355 5.56 12.49 5.75
N TYR A 356 6.21 13.57 5.28
CA TYR A 356 7.59 13.86 5.69
C TYR A 356 7.74 14.26 7.18
N ASN A 357 6.77 14.99 7.76
CA ASN A 357 6.83 15.38 9.19
C ASN A 357 6.74 14.18 10.15
N TYR A 358 6.27 13.01 9.69
CA TYR A 358 6.24 11.79 10.49
C TYR A 358 7.61 11.07 10.51
N PHE A 359 8.45 11.25 9.48
CA PHE A 359 9.76 10.59 9.37
C PHE A 359 10.92 11.39 9.98
N LYS A 360 10.77 12.70 10.19
CA LYS A 360 11.84 13.55 10.76
C LYS A 360 11.95 13.48 12.29
N SER A 361 10.88 13.09 12.99
CA SER A 361 10.88 12.95 14.46
C SER A 361 11.64 11.72 14.98
N LYS A 362 12.18 10.87 14.10
CA LYS A 362 13.09 9.75 14.44
C LYS A 362 14.34 9.73 13.56
N GLN A 363 15.00 10.88 13.40
CA GLN A 363 16.28 11.02 12.69
C GLN A 363 17.51 11.08 13.61
N HIS A 364 17.46 10.40 14.76
CA HIS A 364 18.66 9.79 15.33
C HIS A 364 18.47 8.28 15.24
N ILE A 365 19.48 7.57 14.73
CA ILE A 365 19.49 6.16 14.25
C ILE A 365 19.33 6.07 12.72
N LEU A 366 20.29 6.65 12.02
CA LEU A 366 20.68 6.24 10.67
C LEU A 366 22.08 5.66 10.77
N ASN A 367 22.14 4.36 11.06
CA ASN A 367 23.10 3.44 10.47
C ASN A 367 22.53 2.03 10.66
N THR A 368 22.52 1.25 9.57
CA THR A 368 22.00 -0.11 9.42
C THR A 368 20.51 -0.25 9.01
N ASN A 369 20.37 -0.74 7.78
CA ASN A 369 19.32 -1.62 7.27
C ASN A 369 17.97 -1.05 6.81
N ILE A 370 17.70 -1.33 5.53
CA ILE A 370 16.43 -1.34 4.79
C ILE A 370 15.33 -2.22 5.47
N GLN A 371 15.57 -2.72 6.68
CA GLN A 371 14.72 -3.63 7.45
C GLN A 371 13.50 -2.93 8.11
N ASN A 372 13.48 -1.60 8.21
CA ASN A 372 12.45 -0.88 8.96
C ASN A 372 11.30 -0.29 8.11
N LEU A 373 11.24 -0.61 6.81
CA LEU A 373 10.15 -0.13 5.93
C LEU A 373 8.85 -0.94 6.08
N ILE A 374 8.94 -2.20 6.53
CA ILE A 374 7.78 -3.06 6.76
C ILE A 374 7.73 -3.38 8.24
N LEU A 375 6.61 -3.03 8.88
CA LEU A 375 6.34 -3.25 10.29
C LEU A 375 5.07 -4.09 10.43
N ILE A 376 5.00 -4.86 11.51
CA ILE A 376 3.77 -5.51 11.95
C ILE A 376 3.26 -4.69 13.13
N ASP A 377 2.01 -4.25 13.03
CA ASP A 377 1.32 -3.53 14.09
C ASP A 377 -0.10 -4.11 14.18
N ASP A 378 -0.45 -4.66 15.34
CA ASP A 378 -1.74 -5.32 15.59
C ASP A 378 -2.17 -6.30 14.48
N LYS A 379 -1.28 -7.25 14.15
CA LYS A 379 -1.48 -8.28 13.10
C LYS A 379 -1.70 -7.70 11.68
N LYS A 380 -1.47 -6.40 11.47
CA LYS A 380 -1.49 -5.75 10.14
C LYS A 380 -0.07 -5.52 9.66
N ILE A 381 0.18 -5.89 8.40
CA ILE A 381 1.46 -5.67 7.74
C ILE A 381 1.40 -4.26 7.14
N LYS A 382 2.21 -3.35 7.67
CA LYS A 382 2.31 -1.96 7.23
C LYS A 382 3.58 -1.76 6.41
N PHE A 383 3.47 -1.06 5.28
CA PHE A 383 4.60 -0.51 4.55
C PHE A 383 4.53 1.02 4.70
N GLY A 384 5.43 1.59 5.50
CA GLY A 384 5.25 2.95 6.03
C GLY A 384 3.91 3.08 6.78
N ASN A 385 3.06 4.03 6.38
CA ASN A 385 1.73 4.25 6.96
C ASN A 385 0.59 3.45 6.29
N SER A 386 0.88 2.74 5.21
CA SER A 386 -0.14 2.01 4.44
C SER A 386 -0.25 0.56 4.86
N THR A 387 -1.47 0.07 5.11
CA THR A 387 -1.73 -1.35 5.36
C THR A 387 -1.69 -2.12 4.05
N ILE A 388 -0.66 -2.95 3.90
CA ILE A 388 -0.42 -3.76 2.70
C ILE A 388 -0.93 -5.19 2.83
N GLY A 389 -1.22 -5.64 4.05
CA GLY A 389 -1.79 -6.95 4.33
C GLY A 389 -2.10 -7.16 5.82
N GLU A 390 -2.45 -8.39 6.15
CA GLU A 390 -2.76 -8.84 7.51
C GLU A 390 -2.20 -10.26 7.74
N ILE A 391 -2.08 -10.62 9.01
CA ILE A 391 -1.59 -11.92 9.46
C ILE A 391 -2.76 -12.72 9.99
N LYS A 392 -3.00 -13.90 9.40
CA LYS A 392 -4.04 -14.85 9.81
C LYS A 392 -3.37 -16.19 10.13
N GLY A 393 -3.13 -16.45 11.41
CA GLY A 393 -2.37 -17.64 11.85
C GLY A 393 -1.01 -17.69 11.18
N PHE A 394 -0.70 -18.79 10.49
CA PHE A 394 0.54 -18.97 9.71
C PHE A 394 0.36 -18.58 8.23
N SER A 395 -0.37 -17.51 7.95
CA SER A 395 -0.55 -17.01 6.57
C SER A 395 -0.52 -15.48 6.50
N PHE A 396 0.14 -14.98 5.46
CA PHE A 396 0.24 -13.56 5.13
C PHE A 396 -0.68 -13.21 3.95
N SER A 397 -1.78 -12.52 4.21
CA SER A 397 -2.67 -12.02 3.15
C SER A 397 -2.22 -10.63 2.69
N VAL A 398 -1.37 -10.61 1.66
CA VAL A 398 -0.86 -9.38 1.04
C VAL A 398 -1.68 -9.00 -0.19
N LYS A 399 -1.97 -7.70 -0.36
CA LYS A 399 -2.70 -7.13 -1.51
C LYS A 399 -2.05 -7.51 -2.87
N PRO A 400 -2.83 -7.80 -3.92
CA PRO A 400 -2.32 -8.24 -5.23
C PRO A 400 -1.34 -7.26 -5.89
N SER A 401 -1.53 -5.96 -5.68
CA SER A 401 -0.65 -4.89 -6.19
C SER A 401 0.81 -5.02 -5.74
N PHE A 402 1.07 -5.72 -4.64
CA PHE A 402 2.40 -5.98 -4.09
C PHE A 402 2.98 -7.36 -4.42
N LYS A 403 2.21 -8.28 -5.05
CA LYS A 403 2.65 -9.64 -5.41
C LYS A 403 3.42 -9.75 -6.74
N ASN A 404 3.70 -8.63 -7.41
CA ASN A 404 4.36 -8.64 -8.71
C ASN A 404 5.86 -9.01 -8.60
N LYS A 405 6.23 -10.21 -9.07
CA LYS A 405 7.58 -10.81 -8.99
C LYS A 405 8.71 -9.95 -9.63
N LYS A 406 8.37 -9.02 -10.53
CA LYS A 406 9.33 -8.12 -11.21
C LYS A 406 9.67 -6.84 -10.42
N ASN A 407 9.01 -6.58 -9.29
CA ASN A 407 9.27 -5.39 -8.46
C ASN A 407 10.33 -5.66 -7.38
N PHE A 408 11.28 -4.72 -7.20
CA PHE A 408 12.27 -4.73 -6.11
C PHE A 408 11.61 -4.88 -4.73
N ASN A 409 10.42 -4.29 -4.56
CA ASN A 409 9.60 -4.38 -3.35
C ASN A 409 9.23 -5.82 -2.99
N PHE A 410 9.04 -6.72 -3.96
CA PHE A 410 8.70 -8.11 -3.68
C PHE A 410 9.88 -8.86 -3.04
N LYS A 411 11.13 -8.58 -3.42
CA LYS A 411 12.31 -9.23 -2.82
C LYS A 411 12.57 -8.77 -1.39
N VAL A 412 12.39 -7.47 -1.10
CA VAL A 412 12.51 -6.91 0.25
C VAL A 412 11.37 -7.38 1.14
N LEU A 413 10.13 -7.36 0.61
CA LEU A 413 8.95 -7.92 1.26
C LEU A 413 9.17 -9.40 1.57
N LYS A 414 9.63 -10.20 0.61
CA LYS A 414 9.86 -11.64 0.78
C LYS A 414 10.83 -11.92 1.93
N LYS A 415 12.01 -11.28 1.95
CA LYS A 415 13.00 -11.45 3.03
C LYS A 415 12.47 -11.01 4.39
N ARG A 416 11.68 -9.94 4.44
CA ARG A 416 11.13 -9.44 5.71
C ARG A 416 9.97 -10.30 6.21
N LEU A 417 9.14 -10.84 5.32
CA LEU A 417 8.12 -11.84 5.65
C LEU A 417 8.75 -13.16 6.12
N GLU A 418 9.87 -13.58 5.52
CA GLU A 418 10.64 -14.74 6.00
C GLU A 418 11.16 -14.52 7.44
N PHE A 419 11.66 -13.32 7.75
CA PHE A 419 12.05 -12.95 9.11
C PHE A 419 10.87 -12.94 10.08
N PHE A 420 9.76 -12.29 9.71
CA PHE A 420 8.55 -12.29 10.55
C PHE A 420 7.94 -13.68 10.74
N ALA A 421 8.04 -14.56 9.75
CA ALA A 421 7.63 -15.94 9.89
C ALA A 421 8.45 -16.64 10.98
N ASN A 422 9.76 -16.41 11.03
CA ASN A 422 10.62 -16.95 12.06
C ASN A 422 10.26 -16.43 13.46
N ASP A 423 10.05 -15.10 13.59
CA ASP A 423 9.64 -14.48 14.87
C ASP A 423 8.29 -15.04 15.35
N LEU A 424 7.29 -15.11 14.47
CA LEU A 424 5.97 -15.66 14.80
C LEU A 424 6.05 -17.13 15.23
N VAL A 425 6.90 -17.93 14.58
CA VAL A 425 7.11 -19.33 14.97
C VAL A 425 7.81 -19.41 16.32
N SER A 426 8.74 -18.49 16.63
CA SER A 426 9.39 -18.44 17.94
C SER A 426 8.42 -18.03 19.07
N ASP A 427 7.53 -17.08 18.82
CA ASP A 427 6.44 -16.69 19.74
C ASP A 427 5.48 -17.87 19.94
N PHE A 428 5.14 -18.57 18.87
CA PHE A 428 4.33 -19.78 18.95
C PHE A 428 5.00 -20.91 19.76
N GLU A 429 6.30 -21.14 19.59
CA GLU A 429 7.05 -22.15 20.35
C GLU A 429 7.17 -21.81 21.85
N SER A 430 7.36 -20.53 22.16
CA SER A 430 7.48 -20.03 23.53
C SER A 430 6.13 -19.77 24.23
N SER A 431 5.03 -19.68 23.48
CA SER A 431 3.70 -19.41 24.01
C SER A 431 3.23 -20.44 25.03
N SER A 432 2.46 -19.95 26.01
CA SER A 432 1.92 -20.78 27.08
C SER A 432 0.84 -21.71 26.53
N TYR A 433 0.68 -22.90 27.11
CA TYR A 433 -0.42 -23.80 26.74
C TYR A 433 -1.82 -23.20 26.99
N ASN A 434 -1.93 -22.11 27.76
CA ASN A 434 -3.18 -21.37 27.93
C ASN A 434 -3.57 -20.54 26.70
N ASP A 435 -2.62 -20.19 25.83
CA ASP A 435 -2.87 -19.46 24.59
C ASP A 435 -3.45 -20.34 23.49
N PHE A 436 -3.54 -21.64 23.75
CA PHE A 436 -4.08 -22.64 22.84
C PHE A 436 -5.44 -23.10 23.31
N SER A 437 -6.31 -23.35 22.35
CA SER A 437 -7.60 -24.00 22.58
C SER A 437 -7.99 -24.84 21.37
N PHE A 438 -9.01 -25.67 21.53
CA PHE A 438 -9.61 -26.43 20.43
C PHE A 438 -11.11 -26.27 20.46
N ASP A 439 -11.75 -26.49 19.32
CA ASP A 439 -13.20 -26.67 19.26
C ASP A 439 -13.63 -28.14 19.12
N ILE A 440 -14.93 -28.39 19.21
CA ILE A 440 -15.54 -29.73 19.13
C ILE A 440 -15.33 -30.37 17.75
N SER A 441 -15.14 -29.55 16.73
CA SER A 441 -14.91 -29.98 15.35
C SER A 441 -13.43 -30.31 15.07
N GLY A 442 -12.56 -30.12 16.07
CA GLY A 442 -11.13 -30.38 16.00
C GLY A 442 -10.30 -29.24 15.42
N ASN A 443 -10.83 -28.02 15.29
CA ASN A 443 -10.01 -26.86 14.94
C ASN A 443 -9.13 -26.48 16.13
N ILE A 444 -7.88 -26.12 15.86
CA ILE A 444 -6.90 -25.68 16.84
C ILE A 444 -6.72 -24.18 16.71
N PHE A 445 -6.86 -23.48 17.83
CA PHE A 445 -6.73 -22.05 17.95
C PHE A 445 -5.47 -21.69 18.72
N TRP A 446 -4.82 -20.60 18.29
CA TRP A 446 -3.74 -19.94 19.01
C TRP A 446 -4.02 -18.44 19.04
N LYS A 447 -4.08 -17.84 20.24
CA LYS A 447 -4.45 -16.41 20.43
C LYS A 447 -5.69 -16.02 19.60
N ASP A 448 -6.74 -16.84 19.69
CA ASP A 448 -8.03 -16.74 19.00
C ASP A 448 -8.01 -16.87 17.45
N GLN A 449 -6.91 -17.33 16.86
CA GLN A 449 -6.83 -17.60 15.42
C GLN A 449 -6.73 -19.09 15.12
N ILE A 450 -7.48 -19.55 14.12
CA ILE A 450 -7.40 -20.93 13.64
C ILE A 450 -6.06 -21.14 12.93
N VAL A 451 -5.28 -22.09 13.41
CA VAL A 451 -3.93 -22.38 12.90
C VAL A 451 -3.78 -23.80 12.37
N ALA A 452 -4.62 -24.73 12.83
CA ALA A 452 -4.59 -26.12 12.38
C ALA A 452 -5.93 -26.80 12.62
N LYS A 453 -6.07 -28.03 12.10
CA LYS A 453 -7.21 -28.90 12.36
C LYS A 453 -6.75 -30.35 12.58
N PHE A 454 -7.35 -31.01 13.56
CA PHE A 454 -7.19 -32.44 13.77
C PHE A 454 -8.02 -33.23 12.77
N TYR A 455 -7.42 -34.30 12.25
CA TYR A 455 -8.03 -35.28 11.36
C TYR A 455 -7.85 -36.69 11.93
N LYS A 456 -8.68 -37.62 11.45
CA LYS A 456 -8.57 -39.04 11.77
C LYS A 456 -7.14 -39.54 11.59
N GLY A 457 -6.56 -40.02 12.69
CA GLY A 457 -5.25 -40.66 12.71
C GLY A 457 -5.33 -42.18 12.74
N GLN A 458 -4.21 -42.82 13.05
CA GLN A 458 -4.13 -44.29 13.19
C GLN A 458 -4.89 -44.79 14.43
N ASP A 459 -4.97 -43.94 15.46
CA ASP A 459 -5.57 -44.26 16.75
C ASP A 459 -6.35 -43.04 17.28
N ILE A 460 -7.32 -43.29 18.14
CA ILE A 460 -8.19 -42.27 18.74
C ILE A 460 -7.39 -41.23 19.56
N PHE A 461 -6.28 -41.66 20.17
CA PHE A 461 -5.35 -40.79 20.91
C PHE A 461 -4.16 -40.31 20.09
N LYS A 462 -4.10 -40.61 18.79
CA LYS A 462 -3.02 -40.17 17.89
C LYS A 462 -3.61 -39.54 16.62
N PRO A 463 -4.29 -38.37 16.74
CA PRO A 463 -4.87 -37.69 15.58
C PRO A 463 -3.79 -37.16 14.64
N ARG A 464 -4.11 -37.08 13.33
CA ARG A 464 -3.28 -36.38 12.35
C ARG A 464 -3.54 -34.89 12.45
N ILE A 465 -2.49 -34.07 12.36
CA ILE A 465 -2.61 -32.60 12.42
C ILE A 465 -2.41 -32.05 11.01
N LYS A 466 -3.36 -31.27 10.52
CA LYS A 466 -3.22 -30.50 9.27
C LYS A 466 -3.08 -29.03 9.63
N ILE A 467 -1.92 -28.46 9.37
CA ILE A 467 -1.64 -27.04 9.63
C ILE A 467 -2.18 -26.21 8.46
N PHE A 468 -2.75 -25.04 8.77
CA PHE A 468 -3.11 -24.03 7.78
C PHE A 468 -2.00 -22.99 7.69
N PHE A 469 -1.21 -23.04 6.61
CA PHE A 469 -0.07 -22.15 6.43
C PHE A 469 0.21 -21.83 4.95
N ASP A 470 0.95 -20.75 4.70
CA ASP A 470 1.38 -20.36 3.34
C ASP A 470 2.84 -20.78 3.03
N SER A 471 3.33 -20.48 1.81
CA SER A 471 4.67 -20.90 1.39
C SER A 471 5.82 -20.43 2.29
N PHE A 472 5.65 -19.33 3.06
CA PHE A 472 6.71 -18.80 3.93
C PHE A 472 6.95 -19.68 5.16
N PHE A 473 5.95 -20.44 5.60
CA PHE A 473 6.02 -21.26 6.80
C PHE A 473 6.33 -22.74 6.53
N GLN A 474 6.49 -23.13 5.26
CA GLN A 474 6.75 -24.53 4.86
C GLN A 474 7.97 -25.14 5.58
N ILE A 475 9.02 -24.35 5.82
CA ILE A 475 10.25 -24.78 6.49
C ILE A 475 9.99 -25.13 7.97
N PHE A 476 9.01 -24.46 8.62
CA PHE A 476 8.68 -24.62 10.03
C PHE A 476 7.61 -25.67 10.30
N LYS A 477 7.06 -26.32 9.26
CA LYS A 477 5.95 -27.27 9.35
C LYS A 477 6.15 -28.32 10.46
N LYS A 478 7.30 -29.01 10.46
CA LYS A 478 7.61 -30.07 11.43
C LYS A 478 7.62 -29.56 12.88
N LYS A 479 8.14 -28.36 13.11
CA LYS A 479 8.23 -27.73 14.44
C LYS A 479 6.84 -27.38 14.96
N ILE A 480 6.01 -26.76 14.13
CA ILE A 480 4.62 -26.41 14.46
C ILE A 480 3.82 -27.69 14.76
N GLU A 481 3.96 -28.73 13.93
CA GLU A 481 3.33 -30.04 14.14
C GLU A 481 3.72 -30.64 15.50
N GLN A 482 5.02 -30.64 15.82
CA GLN A 482 5.53 -31.20 17.08
C GLN A 482 5.02 -30.43 18.30
N ARG A 483 4.99 -29.10 18.26
CA ARG A 483 4.45 -28.28 19.35
C ARG A 483 2.96 -28.50 19.56
N MET A 484 2.18 -28.57 18.49
CA MET A 484 0.74 -28.87 18.57
C MET A 484 0.48 -30.27 19.11
N PHE A 485 1.30 -31.25 18.71
CA PHE A 485 1.22 -32.60 19.25
C PHE A 485 1.58 -32.64 20.74
N ASN A 486 2.59 -31.88 21.17
CA ASN A 486 2.94 -31.74 22.59
C ASN A 486 1.81 -31.10 23.41
N TYR A 487 1.15 -30.07 22.87
CA TYR A 487 -0.03 -29.47 23.50
C TYR A 487 -1.20 -30.45 23.59
N PHE A 488 -1.51 -31.17 22.50
CA PHE A 488 -2.52 -32.23 22.52
C PHE A 488 -2.21 -33.28 23.60
N ASN A 489 -0.96 -33.73 23.69
CA ASN A 489 -0.53 -34.68 24.72
C ASN A 489 -0.60 -34.12 26.13
N PHE A 490 -0.34 -32.82 26.32
CA PHE A 490 -0.51 -32.15 27.60
C PHE A 490 -1.98 -32.17 28.05
N VAL A 491 -2.90 -31.79 27.16
CA VAL A 491 -4.34 -31.84 27.45
C VAL A 491 -4.82 -33.28 27.65
N LEU A 492 -4.35 -34.21 26.82
CA LEU A 492 -4.66 -35.64 26.95
C LEU A 492 -4.23 -36.19 28.31
N LYS A 493 -3.01 -35.89 28.76
CA LYS A 493 -2.49 -36.32 30.07
C LYS A 493 -3.28 -35.72 31.24
N ASN A 494 -3.73 -34.47 31.12
CA ASN A 494 -4.47 -33.79 32.18
C ASN A 494 -5.94 -34.20 32.27
N THR A 495 -6.59 -34.39 31.11
CA THR A 495 -8.02 -34.70 31.02
C THR A 495 -8.29 -36.21 31.08
N LEU A 496 -7.50 -37.02 30.39
CA LEU A 496 -7.65 -38.47 30.25
C LEU A 496 -6.36 -39.21 30.67
N PRO A 497 -5.97 -39.11 31.95
CA PRO A 497 -4.70 -39.67 32.44
C PRO A 497 -4.55 -41.18 32.26
N PHE A 498 -5.67 -41.92 32.08
CA PHE A 498 -5.63 -43.36 31.85
C PHE A 498 -4.91 -43.75 30.55
N HIS A 499 -4.81 -42.83 29.58
CA HIS A 499 -4.12 -43.04 28.31
C HIS A 499 -2.68 -43.53 28.48
N LYS A 500 -1.95 -43.07 29.52
CA LYS A 500 -0.56 -43.50 29.80
C LYS A 500 -0.41 -45.01 29.97
N PHE A 501 -1.47 -45.69 30.42
CA PHE A 501 -1.46 -47.14 30.66
C PHE A 501 -1.85 -47.94 29.42
N ILE A 502 -2.35 -47.26 28.38
CA ILE A 502 -2.75 -47.85 27.11
C ILE A 502 -1.56 -47.94 26.14
N ASP A 503 -0.62 -47.00 26.18
CA ASP A 503 0.52 -47.00 25.25
C ASP A 503 1.47 -48.22 25.39
N ARG A 504 1.34 -49.03 26.46
CA ARG A 504 2.15 -50.24 26.71
C ARG A 504 1.32 -51.47 27.10
N PHE A 505 0.10 -51.60 26.57
CA PHE A 505 -0.74 -52.75 26.96
C PHE A 505 -0.34 -54.07 26.29
N ASP A 506 0.40 -54.05 25.17
CA ASP A 506 0.82 -55.27 24.47
C ASP A 506 1.86 -56.08 25.27
N GLU A 507 2.56 -55.43 26.19
CA GLU A 507 3.49 -56.04 27.14
C GLU A 507 2.77 -56.63 28.37
N ARG A 508 1.43 -56.66 28.37
CA ARG A 508 0.62 -57.09 29.52
C ARG A 508 -0.04 -58.46 29.27
N PRO A 509 -0.38 -59.19 30.35
CA PRO A 509 -1.16 -60.42 30.26
C PRO A 509 -2.46 -60.25 29.47
N THR A 510 -2.86 -61.28 28.73
CA THR A 510 -3.99 -61.28 27.77
C THR A 510 -5.28 -60.69 28.33
N MET A 511 -5.63 -61.03 29.59
CA MET A 511 -6.86 -60.53 30.24
C MET A 511 -6.80 -59.03 30.55
N ILE A 512 -5.66 -58.53 31.03
CA ILE A 512 -5.46 -57.10 31.29
C ILE A 512 -5.51 -56.33 29.96
N ARG A 513 -4.90 -56.89 28.91
CA ARG A 513 -4.95 -56.31 27.57
C ARG A 513 -6.38 -56.17 27.05
N ALA A 514 -7.22 -57.19 27.21
CA ALA A 514 -8.63 -57.13 26.81
C ALA A 514 -9.38 -56.01 27.57
N ILE A 515 -9.21 -55.91 28.89
CA ILE A 515 -9.84 -54.86 29.71
C ILE A 515 -9.36 -53.47 29.29
N LEU A 516 -8.06 -53.28 29.06
CA LEU A 516 -7.50 -52.01 28.61
C LEU A 516 -7.96 -51.64 27.20
N PHE A 517 -8.20 -52.61 26.32
CA PHE A 517 -8.78 -52.38 25.00
C PHE A 517 -10.22 -51.84 25.09
N PHE A 518 -11.09 -52.44 25.90
CA PHE A 518 -12.45 -51.93 26.11
C PHE A 518 -12.46 -50.54 26.75
N LEU A 519 -11.57 -50.29 27.72
CA LEU A 519 -11.40 -48.96 28.31
C LEU A 519 -10.87 -47.94 27.29
N LYS A 520 -10.00 -48.34 26.35
CA LYS A 520 -9.52 -47.49 25.26
C LYS A 520 -10.67 -47.10 24.33
N GLU A 521 -11.47 -48.07 23.92
CA GLU A 521 -12.64 -47.90 23.05
C GLU A 521 -13.69 -46.93 23.64
N GLY A 522 -13.91 -46.98 24.95
CA GLY A 522 -14.88 -46.15 25.67
C GLY A 522 -14.29 -44.92 26.36
N ILE A 523 -13.08 -44.50 26.02
CA ILE A 523 -12.40 -43.33 26.61
C ILE A 523 -12.39 -43.36 28.16
N GLY A 524 -12.01 -44.51 28.69
CA GLY A 524 -11.76 -44.75 30.12
C GLY A 524 -12.94 -45.33 30.88
N GLN A 525 -13.97 -45.83 30.19
CA GLN A 525 -15.08 -46.57 30.80
C GLN A 525 -15.58 -47.70 29.89
N CYS A 526 -16.18 -48.73 30.47
CA CYS A 526 -16.90 -49.79 29.75
C CYS A 526 -18.00 -50.41 30.63
N LYS A 527 -18.99 -51.05 30.01
CA LYS A 527 -20.02 -51.79 30.74
C LYS A 527 -19.42 -53.07 31.31
N LYS A 528 -19.73 -53.39 32.57
CA LYS A 528 -19.26 -54.62 33.22
C LYS A 528 -19.61 -55.89 32.45
N LYS A 529 -20.85 -55.97 31.95
CA LYS A 529 -21.34 -57.13 31.19
C LYS A 529 -20.43 -57.50 30.01
N GLU A 530 -19.75 -56.53 29.40
CA GLU A 530 -18.86 -56.74 28.25
C GLU A 530 -17.49 -57.31 28.64
N ILE A 531 -17.11 -57.20 29.92
CA ILE A 531 -15.77 -57.56 30.41
C ILE A 531 -15.78 -58.59 31.55
N ASN A 532 -16.94 -59.02 32.06
CA ASN A 532 -17.05 -59.92 33.21
C ASN A 532 -16.17 -61.18 33.05
N ASN A 533 -16.23 -61.84 31.89
CA ASN A 533 -15.42 -63.04 31.60
C ASN A 533 -13.90 -62.80 31.74
N PHE A 534 -13.43 -61.58 31.43
CA PHE A 534 -12.02 -61.20 31.56
C PHE A 534 -11.67 -60.68 32.96
N TYR A 535 -12.62 -60.04 33.64
CA TYR A 535 -12.42 -59.43 34.95
C TYR A 535 -12.44 -60.49 36.07
N ASP A 536 -13.35 -61.46 35.99
CA ASP A 536 -13.52 -62.53 36.98
C ASP A 536 -12.37 -63.55 36.94
N SER A 537 -11.66 -63.62 35.81
CA SER A 537 -10.47 -64.47 35.60
C SER A 537 -9.14 -63.81 35.99
N LEU A 538 -9.17 -62.60 36.56
CA LEU A 538 -7.96 -61.90 37.01
C LEU A 538 -7.39 -62.50 38.31
N LYS A 539 -6.06 -62.65 38.37
CA LYS A 539 -5.36 -62.97 39.62
C LYS A 539 -5.47 -61.80 40.62
N SER A 540 -5.39 -62.10 41.91
CA SER A 540 -5.50 -61.12 43.00
C SER A 540 -4.54 -59.92 42.85
N ASP A 541 -3.30 -60.17 42.40
CA ASP A 541 -2.30 -59.11 42.16
C ASP A 541 -2.63 -58.23 40.94
N GLN A 542 -3.25 -58.81 39.91
CA GLN A 542 -3.68 -58.09 38.71
C GLN A 542 -4.88 -57.18 39.02
N ALA A 543 -5.83 -57.66 39.82
CA ALA A 543 -6.96 -56.86 40.29
C ALA A 543 -6.51 -55.70 41.20
N LYS A 544 -5.55 -55.95 42.10
CA LYS A 544 -4.91 -54.89 42.93
C LYS A 544 -4.21 -53.85 42.05
N TRP A 545 -3.51 -54.28 41.01
CA TRP A 545 -2.82 -53.38 40.08
C TRP A 545 -3.79 -52.44 39.35
N LEU A 546 -4.91 -52.96 38.80
CA LEU A 546 -5.94 -52.12 38.16
C LEU A 546 -6.50 -51.07 39.11
N LYS A 547 -6.74 -51.46 40.37
CA LYS A 547 -7.22 -50.55 41.43
C LYS A 547 -6.18 -49.46 41.76
N ASN A 548 -4.90 -49.82 41.86
CA ASN A 548 -3.80 -48.89 42.13
C ASN A 548 -3.62 -47.85 41.01
N ILE A 549 -3.85 -48.26 39.76
CA ILE A 549 -3.83 -47.36 38.60
C ILE A 549 -4.99 -46.37 38.59
N GLY A 550 -6.04 -46.62 39.38
CA GLY A 550 -7.18 -45.74 39.52
C GLY A 550 -8.43 -46.19 38.76
N ILE A 551 -8.47 -47.45 38.31
CA ILE A 551 -9.68 -48.07 37.78
C ILE A 551 -10.59 -48.45 38.95
N LYS A 552 -11.86 -48.06 38.85
CA LYS A 552 -12.92 -48.34 39.80
C LYS A 552 -13.90 -49.35 39.24
N ASN A 553 -14.18 -50.34 40.08
CA ASN A 553 -15.23 -51.31 39.84
C ASN A 553 -16.57 -50.75 40.38
N GLY A 554 -17.39 -50.16 39.50
CA GLY A 554 -18.70 -49.57 39.84
C GLY A 554 -19.82 -50.61 39.98
N VAL A 555 -21.08 -50.18 39.95
CA VAL A 555 -22.24 -51.09 39.97
C VAL A 555 -22.49 -51.68 38.58
N HIS A 556 -22.51 -50.83 37.55
CA HIS A 556 -22.77 -51.23 36.15
C HIS A 556 -21.56 -51.02 35.23
N PHE A 557 -20.64 -50.13 35.60
CA PHE A 557 -19.50 -49.76 34.78
C PHE A 557 -18.16 -50.08 35.47
N LEU A 558 -17.16 -50.42 34.67
CA LEU A 558 -15.75 -50.37 35.05
C LEU A 558 -15.18 -49.08 34.43
N PHE A 559 -14.58 -48.21 35.24
CA PHE A 559 -14.18 -46.89 34.75
C PHE A 559 -12.99 -46.31 35.51
N PHE A 560 -12.27 -45.39 34.87
CA PHE A 560 -11.19 -44.67 35.52
C PHE A 560 -11.72 -43.55 36.43
N LYS A 561 -11.26 -43.48 37.68
CA LYS A 561 -11.80 -42.57 38.73
C LYS A 561 -11.86 -41.09 38.31
N LYS A 562 -10.94 -40.64 37.45
CA LYS A 562 -10.87 -39.24 36.97
C LYS A 562 -11.59 -39.00 35.63
N CYS A 563 -12.30 -39.98 35.06
CA CYS A 563 -13.08 -39.76 33.84
C CYS A 563 -14.34 -38.94 34.14
N LYS A 564 -14.25 -37.64 33.82
CA LYS A 564 -15.38 -36.72 33.75
C LYS A 564 -15.67 -36.42 32.29
N PHE A 565 -16.95 -36.24 31.97
CA PHE A 565 -17.32 -35.75 30.66
C PHE A 565 -16.67 -34.38 30.45
N ASN A 566 -16.00 -34.22 29.31
CA ASN A 566 -15.31 -33.00 28.98
C ASN A 566 -15.33 -32.74 27.47
N PHE A 567 -15.10 -31.48 27.13
CA PHE A 567 -15.04 -31.00 25.76
C PHE A 567 -14.06 -31.78 24.88
N PHE A 568 -12.93 -32.17 25.45
CA PHE A 568 -11.86 -32.86 24.76
C PHE A 568 -12.23 -34.29 24.35
N SER A 569 -12.97 -35.03 25.16
CA SER A 569 -13.49 -36.37 24.82
C SER A 569 -14.46 -36.34 23.64
N GLN A 570 -15.32 -35.32 23.57
CA GLN A 570 -16.25 -35.16 22.45
C GLN A 570 -15.50 -34.80 21.17
N MET A 571 -14.53 -33.88 21.24
CA MET A 571 -13.67 -33.52 20.11
C MET A 571 -12.94 -34.76 19.54
N ILE A 572 -12.29 -35.56 20.39
CA ILE A 572 -11.54 -36.74 19.93
C ILE A 572 -12.44 -37.72 19.15
N ILE A 573 -13.64 -37.99 19.65
CA ILE A 573 -14.59 -38.90 19.00
C ILE A 573 -15.05 -38.32 17.67
N ASN A 574 -15.38 -37.04 17.63
CA ASN A 574 -15.78 -36.37 16.39
C ASN A 574 -14.68 -36.43 15.33
N VAL A 575 -13.42 -36.20 15.72
CA VAL A 575 -12.28 -36.24 14.81
C VAL A 575 -12.02 -37.66 14.30
N TYR A 576 -12.04 -38.67 15.18
CA TYR A 576 -11.68 -40.04 14.82
C TYR A 576 -12.76 -40.73 13.97
N TYR A 577 -14.04 -40.47 14.25
CA TYR A 577 -15.17 -41.05 13.54
C TYR A 577 -15.77 -40.15 12.46
N ILE A 578 -15.21 -38.94 12.25
CA ILE A 578 -15.64 -37.97 11.23
C ILE A 578 -17.12 -37.61 11.41
N LEU A 579 -17.47 -37.13 12.60
CA LEU A 579 -18.85 -36.77 12.98
C LEU A 579 -19.05 -35.25 12.97
N ASN A 580 -20.25 -34.81 12.59
CA ASN A 580 -20.67 -33.40 12.60
C ASN A 580 -21.47 -33.04 13.87
N LEU A 581 -21.08 -33.58 15.03
CA LEU A 581 -21.71 -33.25 16.31
C LEU A 581 -21.18 -31.91 16.82
N ASN A 582 -21.75 -30.81 16.31
CA ASN A 582 -21.24 -29.45 16.54
C ASN A 582 -21.60 -28.86 17.91
N ASN A 583 -22.56 -29.44 18.64
CA ASN A 583 -22.99 -28.93 19.94
C ASN A 583 -22.35 -29.70 21.09
N PHE A 584 -21.75 -28.98 22.03
CA PHE A 584 -21.21 -29.58 23.25
C PHE A 584 -22.34 -30.05 24.15
N ILE A 585 -22.23 -31.27 24.68
CA ILE A 585 -23.18 -31.76 25.69
C ILE A 585 -22.79 -31.23 27.07
N SER A 586 -23.19 -30.01 27.43
CA SER A 586 -22.76 -29.41 28.70
C SER A 586 -23.33 -30.08 29.97
N TYR A 587 -24.34 -30.96 29.84
CA TYR A 587 -25.06 -31.54 30.98
C TYR A 587 -24.74 -33.03 31.16
N GLU A 588 -24.53 -33.44 32.41
CA GLU A 588 -24.31 -34.85 32.77
C GLU A 588 -25.54 -35.74 32.53
N ILE A 589 -26.72 -35.12 32.39
CA ILE A 589 -27.98 -35.77 32.04
C ILE A 589 -28.83 -34.85 31.16
N ILE A 590 -29.40 -35.40 30.08
CA ILE A 590 -30.27 -34.70 29.14
C ILE A 590 -31.56 -35.50 28.95
N LYS A 591 -32.71 -34.85 29.03
CA LYS A 591 -34.00 -35.44 28.66
C LYS A 591 -34.13 -35.51 27.14
N ILE A 592 -34.39 -36.69 26.60
CA ILE A 592 -34.53 -36.91 25.15
C ILE A 592 -36.02 -36.92 24.80
N ASN A 593 -36.45 -35.92 24.03
CA ASN A 593 -37.82 -35.85 23.51
C ASN A 593 -37.99 -36.59 22.16
N ASN A 594 -36.91 -36.76 21.39
CA ASN A 594 -36.97 -37.43 20.08
C ASN A 594 -35.76 -38.35 19.85
N ILE A 595 -35.96 -39.66 20.03
CA ILE A 595 -34.92 -40.69 19.86
C ILE A 595 -34.39 -40.76 18.42
N LYS A 596 -35.23 -40.49 17.41
CA LYS A 596 -34.84 -40.61 16.00
C LYS A 596 -33.65 -39.72 15.64
N LYS A 597 -33.51 -38.55 16.27
CA LYS A 597 -32.38 -37.63 16.05
C LYS A 597 -31.04 -38.10 16.60
N ILE A 598 -31.06 -39.06 17.53
CA ILE A 598 -29.87 -39.49 18.29
C ILE A 598 -29.48 -40.92 17.91
N LYS A 599 -30.43 -41.71 17.38
CA LYS A 599 -30.29 -43.12 16.95
C LYS A 599 -28.98 -43.39 16.21
N ASP A 600 -28.72 -42.67 15.14
CA ASP A 600 -27.57 -42.90 14.26
C ASP A 600 -26.22 -42.54 14.91
N HIS A 601 -26.26 -41.76 16.00
CA HIS A 601 -25.09 -41.32 16.73
C HIS A 601 -24.88 -42.02 18.09
N MET A 602 -25.78 -42.92 18.49
CA MET A 602 -25.74 -43.59 19.79
C MET A 602 -24.44 -44.34 20.11
N PRO A 603 -23.84 -45.11 19.19
CA PRO A 603 -22.57 -45.78 19.46
C PRO A 603 -21.46 -44.80 19.87
N TYR A 604 -21.48 -43.58 19.31
CA TYR A 604 -20.50 -42.53 19.61
C TYR A 604 -20.80 -41.85 20.94
N TYR A 605 -22.07 -41.61 21.27
CA TYR A 605 -22.46 -41.15 22.61
C TYR A 605 -22.07 -42.15 23.70
N GLN A 606 -22.22 -43.45 23.46
CA GLN A 606 -21.76 -44.49 24.39
C GLN A 606 -20.24 -44.47 24.57
N LYS A 607 -19.47 -44.27 23.50
CA LYS A 607 -18.01 -44.07 23.57
C LYS A 607 -17.64 -42.79 24.34
N MET A 608 -18.47 -41.75 24.30
CA MET A 608 -18.35 -40.53 25.13
C MET A 608 -18.75 -40.77 26.60
N GLY A 609 -19.27 -41.95 26.94
CA GLY A 609 -19.75 -42.30 28.27
C GLY A 609 -21.22 -41.98 28.55
N PHE A 610 -22.00 -41.62 27.53
CA PHE A 610 -23.43 -41.37 27.65
C PHE A 610 -24.25 -42.61 27.31
N TYR A 611 -25.14 -42.98 28.22
CA TYR A 611 -26.01 -44.13 28.09
C TYR A 611 -27.48 -43.73 28.17
N LEU A 612 -28.31 -44.45 27.43
CA LEU A 612 -29.75 -44.21 27.47
C LEU A 612 -30.36 -44.91 28.67
N VAL A 613 -31.18 -44.15 29.39
CA VAL A 613 -31.80 -44.59 30.63
C VAL A 613 -33.30 -44.38 30.52
N LYS A 614 -34.05 -45.44 30.79
CA LYS A 614 -35.51 -45.42 30.89
C LYS A 614 -35.92 -45.31 32.35
N VAL A 615 -36.90 -44.45 32.60
CA VAL A 615 -37.54 -44.32 33.91
C VAL A 615 -39.01 -44.72 33.80
N GLU A 616 -39.61 -45.29 34.87
CA GLU A 616 -41.04 -45.66 34.93
C GLU A 616 -41.95 -44.42 34.89
N GLN A 617 -42.14 -43.90 33.68
CA GLN A 617 -43.14 -42.91 33.21
C GLN A 617 -43.03 -42.67 31.69
N GLY A 618 -42.21 -43.46 30.97
CA GLY A 618 -41.95 -43.28 29.54
C GLY A 618 -40.87 -42.24 29.23
N GLU A 619 -40.39 -41.52 30.24
CA GLU A 619 -39.32 -40.53 30.10
C GLU A 619 -37.97 -41.19 29.80
N ARG A 620 -37.23 -40.56 28.87
CA ARG A 620 -35.98 -41.06 28.32
C ARG A 620 -34.89 -40.05 28.59
N TYR A 621 -33.78 -40.51 29.15
CA TYR A 621 -32.64 -39.68 29.48
C TYR A 621 -31.38 -40.21 28.82
N LEU A 622 -30.52 -39.30 28.36
CA LEU A 622 -29.14 -39.57 28.04
C LEU A 622 -28.30 -39.14 29.22
N ALA A 623 -27.68 -40.09 29.92
CA ALA A 623 -26.96 -39.81 31.16
C ALA A 623 -25.52 -40.31 31.08
N HIS A 624 -24.59 -39.50 31.56
CA HIS A 624 -23.18 -39.87 31.63
C HIS A 624 -22.96 -40.93 32.72
N PHE A 625 -22.13 -41.95 32.46
CA PHE A 625 -21.93 -43.09 33.35
C PHE A 625 -21.49 -42.65 34.76
N SER A 626 -20.65 -41.62 34.89
CA SER A 626 -20.16 -41.15 36.19
C SER A 626 -21.24 -40.48 37.04
N TYR A 627 -22.27 -39.91 36.39
CA TYR A 627 -23.45 -39.39 37.07
C TYR A 627 -24.35 -40.55 37.51
N LEU A 628 -24.59 -41.52 36.62
CA LEU A 628 -25.36 -42.73 36.95
C LEU A 628 -24.77 -43.49 38.13
N GLU A 629 -23.47 -43.78 38.12
CA GLU A 629 -22.78 -44.47 39.21
C GLU A 629 -22.89 -43.72 40.54
N ARG A 630 -22.78 -42.38 40.54
CA ARG A 630 -22.95 -41.57 41.75
C ARG A 630 -24.37 -41.63 42.30
N VAL A 631 -25.37 -41.48 41.42
CA VAL A 631 -26.79 -41.52 41.80
C VAL A 631 -27.15 -42.91 42.32
N ILE A 632 -26.72 -43.97 41.63
CA ILE A 632 -26.99 -45.37 42.01
C ILE A 632 -26.32 -45.72 43.34
N CYS A 633 -25.04 -45.40 43.52
CA CYS A 633 -24.35 -45.63 44.80
C CYS A 633 -25.03 -44.91 45.95
N LYS A 634 -25.47 -43.66 45.73
CA LYS A 634 -26.17 -42.87 46.75
C LYS A 634 -27.56 -43.47 47.06
N ALA A 635 -28.31 -43.89 46.05
CA ALA A 635 -29.60 -44.57 46.21
C ALA A 635 -29.45 -45.88 47.02
N TYR A 636 -28.47 -46.72 46.71
CA TYR A 636 -28.19 -47.94 47.50
C TYR A 636 -27.77 -47.64 48.95
N SER A 637 -26.97 -46.58 49.17
CA SER A 637 -26.56 -46.16 50.52
C SER A 637 -27.73 -45.68 51.38
N LEU A 638 -28.68 -44.94 50.78
CA LEU A 638 -29.90 -44.48 51.44
C LEU A 638 -30.83 -45.64 51.77
N ARG A 639 -30.92 -46.65 50.91
CA ARG A 639 -31.70 -47.87 51.15
C ARG A 639 -31.16 -48.72 52.31
N LYS A 640 -29.83 -48.76 52.50
CA LYS A 640 -29.21 -49.45 53.66
C LYS A 640 -29.42 -48.71 54.98
N ASN A 641 -29.50 -47.39 54.96
CA ASN A 641 -29.74 -46.55 56.14
C ASN A 641 -31.24 -46.26 56.30
N LYS A 642 -32.02 -47.22 56.81
CA LYS A 642 -33.50 -47.14 56.93
C LYS A 642 -34.08 -45.91 57.68
N ASN A 643 -33.26 -45.10 58.37
CA ASN A 643 -33.71 -43.98 59.23
C ASN A 643 -33.51 -42.56 58.66
N LYS A 644 -33.21 -42.36 57.37
CA LYS A 644 -33.17 -41.02 56.76
C LYS A 644 -33.99 -40.95 55.48
N SER A 645 -35.19 -40.37 55.56
CA SER A 645 -35.90 -39.89 54.38
C SER A 645 -35.04 -38.81 53.69
N PRO A 646 -34.90 -38.84 52.36
CA PRO A 646 -34.08 -37.84 51.68
C PRO A 646 -34.77 -36.47 51.78
N ARG A 647 -34.13 -35.49 52.43
CA ARG A 647 -34.61 -34.10 52.47
C ARG A 647 -34.79 -33.60 51.02
N LYS A 648 -35.98 -33.06 50.67
CA LYS A 648 -36.35 -32.60 49.30
C LYS A 648 -35.31 -31.66 48.66
N ASN A 649 -34.54 -30.91 49.46
CA ASN A 649 -33.48 -29.98 49.00
C ASN A 649 -32.21 -30.65 48.45
N PHE A 650 -32.08 -31.99 48.48
CA PHE A 650 -30.92 -32.70 47.93
C PHE A 650 -31.09 -33.19 46.48
N MET A 651 -32.30 -33.11 45.92
CA MET A 651 -32.62 -33.64 44.59
C MET A 651 -32.53 -32.54 43.54
N ARG A 652 -31.59 -32.67 42.59
CA ARG A 652 -31.30 -31.63 41.59
C ARG A 652 -32.20 -31.69 40.35
N ASN A 653 -32.81 -32.83 40.08
CA ASN A 653 -33.70 -33.05 38.93
C ASN A 653 -34.69 -34.19 39.19
N ASP A 654 -35.69 -34.32 38.31
CA ASP A 654 -36.74 -35.33 38.43
C ASP A 654 -36.19 -36.76 38.31
N PHE A 655 -35.08 -36.95 37.57
CA PHE A 655 -34.36 -38.22 37.51
C PHE A 655 -33.84 -38.66 38.90
N GLU A 656 -33.19 -37.77 39.66
CA GLU A 656 -32.73 -38.07 41.03
C GLU A 656 -33.89 -38.34 42.00
N LYS A 657 -35.02 -37.65 41.85
CA LYS A 657 -36.23 -37.93 42.65
C LYS A 657 -36.69 -39.37 42.46
N ILE A 658 -36.70 -39.85 41.22
CA ILE A 658 -37.15 -41.21 40.91
C ILE A 658 -36.09 -42.24 41.33
N ALA A 659 -34.81 -41.93 41.10
CA ALA A 659 -33.69 -42.79 41.51
C ALA A 659 -33.63 -43.07 43.01
N PHE A 660 -33.83 -42.03 43.84
CA PHE A 660 -33.74 -42.15 45.29
C PHE A 660 -35.02 -42.72 45.93
N THR A 661 -36.15 -42.70 45.23
CA THR A 661 -37.40 -43.31 45.71
C THR A 661 -37.49 -44.80 45.38
N ASN A 662 -37.12 -45.21 44.16
CA ASN A 662 -37.01 -46.64 43.83
C ASN A 662 -35.99 -46.88 42.70
N ILE A 663 -34.81 -47.37 43.09
CA ILE A 663 -33.69 -47.63 42.19
C ILE A 663 -33.97 -48.71 41.14
N ASN A 664 -34.88 -49.64 41.42
CA ASN A 664 -35.27 -50.71 40.48
C ASN A 664 -36.05 -50.16 39.27
N LYS A 665 -36.50 -48.90 39.33
CA LYS A 665 -37.20 -48.20 38.23
C LYS A 665 -36.26 -47.58 37.20
N ILE A 666 -34.95 -47.74 37.37
CA ILE A 666 -33.91 -47.22 36.47
C ILE A 666 -33.32 -48.38 35.70
N ASN A 667 -33.64 -48.43 34.40
CA ASN A 667 -33.07 -49.44 33.51
C ASN A 667 -32.07 -48.82 32.55
N LEU A 668 -30.83 -49.30 32.61
CA LEU A 668 -29.83 -49.14 31.56
C LEU A 668 -30.23 -50.03 30.41
N CYS A 669 -30.69 -49.41 29.33
CA CYS A 669 -31.27 -50.10 28.20
C CYS A 669 -30.31 -50.06 27.01
N ASN A 670 -30.30 -51.13 26.22
CA ASN A 670 -29.67 -51.12 24.91
C ASN A 670 -30.58 -50.40 23.92
N PHE A 671 -30.02 -49.92 22.82
CA PHE A 671 -30.80 -49.18 21.81
C PHE A 671 -31.95 -50.03 21.22
N THR A 672 -31.72 -51.33 21.08
CA THR A 672 -32.71 -52.33 20.67
C THR A 672 -33.91 -52.43 21.60
N ASP A 673 -33.73 -52.11 22.88
CA ASP A 673 -34.76 -52.24 23.91
C ASP A 673 -35.74 -51.03 23.93
N PHE A 674 -35.55 -50.06 23.01
CA PHE A 674 -36.36 -48.85 22.87
C PHE A 674 -37.16 -48.74 21.56
N ASN A 675 -36.94 -49.65 20.61
CA ASN A 675 -37.80 -49.75 19.44
C ASN A 675 -39.13 -50.38 19.84
#